data_AF-A0AAV6GU13-F1
#
_entry.id   AF-A0AAV6GU13-F1
#
_cell.length_a   1.000
_cell.length_b   1.000
_cell.length_c   1.000
_cell.angle_alpha   90.00
_cell.angle_beta   90.00
_cell.angle_gamma   90.00
#
_symmetry.space_group_name_H-M   'P 1'
#
loop_
_entity.id
_entity.type
_entity.pdbx_description
1 polymer ?
#
loop_
_entity_poly.entity_id
_entity_poly.type
_entity_poly.pdbx_seq_one_letter_code
_entity_poly.pdbx_strand_id
1 'polypeptide(L)'
;MQQNVYTCLKPESCQEVFTESLLCSGRQETVSLAGQMMHCSALAEDTPVSVSLRLRAAGRVAYGRSVELVLAAAREYFNSSATLRDPCMNLARSCLLLITDCPSVVAEELDLISALSRLEDFNVKVLPLQVRLREDRLSLIRECVSQCPSAHRQATTLLELARLLRVAGDDEATRKGQVLTLLADQALQCQDFKASYSHCQELMTTGYSGGWDVCARLGECEGYTDLPARQKLMAFSLTHCPVASIQDLLAASSTLETQVLYQAVNYQKDPTQSEESSDGTPEEEDSEQSADLLHRTTARTMQVLTQTGETTRAVLSAVTDKQWWRDSLNYLRPLQGHGMSTGDASANHNADLERQACHPFYESLFENPYVHPSEDVYSSYDYTPCEDFAEVLLRTGKLAETRSEGQNLFPATEVLLQLASDAFPRDMTLALAYLLALPQVLDANSCFEKQPASALSLQLASYYYSLQIYSRLASCFTNAKHPLYRVDPKELIRLVTRHVGEKQDDNANWPAEVDALIGQLRAYSERLADFTQAQVLQGLGRGVDTQRFSSDAQYKKETILGLAETLDESVYHISISLAQRYSVPLWEVYMTHLEFLFTDSGLPTNEIESRCESLGLLATLKNDPEEFYAHMLKYVYPAIAGSDLSRLLLYYSLLESCDCTKYVTTAMKPDTHVKLLKKLKAVARGLDYRKLTDESSDPLCALGPVLTSQNVLSISKLLGRLPLRSAAPSSSTLASGGGGLGPSAVHGAWLRKLFWHGDVQLLRKPPQTDGEFLHAYDTCAKYLDRLVPADTVAFLDFITFSAQAANQLSVETRCEISRRALKSLQTATEKNRKKGGDDGEGPASFEPALSHLSQSVAHLETLTLDFPLSLKNSDEELVRSYSRLYDLSRSEGPKVHQLAVTMAMDGQPLGRIEQLLQVAVGTSELSVKGVMRDAVEQIILAFSGDEEVLKDYPDPLKVLEGIVAAVHIHVENGGGLVSSDNVLAWLRPFCGDDSRPVRPRIEVLKVLEHSFSLSEEDIRLLVFFRSQAVLKAGWPDRELEIKDIAWPPVTGDNMTDPERNPWVSLTSSLLTHSSPGSKVINLGDEVLAMCRSLYPTKHTLPPQCVSRVSTLLLDQALLLPALKLMAESGDEQLLSLVLDQLKAVSQVDDSKCDSELLSLLLTAGLLIGCVETAYYPRLVSHLLTNHQEGGWDVEASARELSQAGHSAQAGSLLLAYRGTHPGQLTFSSALSVIRQWL
;
A
#
# COMPACT_ATOMS: atom_id res chain seq x y z
N MET A 1 -49.16 101.94 -15.60
CA MET A 1 -47.98 102.68 -15.09
C MET A 1 -47.00 102.98 -16.22
N GLN A 2 -46.41 101.99 -16.90
CA GLN A 2 -45.43 102.22 -17.99
C GLN A 2 -45.95 103.15 -19.10
N GLN A 3 -47.14 102.88 -19.66
CA GLN A 3 -47.73 103.66 -20.76
C GLN A 3 -48.04 105.14 -20.41
N ASN A 4 -48.24 105.46 -19.12
CA ASN A 4 -48.76 106.76 -18.69
C ASN A 4 -47.77 107.58 -17.83
N VAL A 5 -46.76 106.94 -17.21
CA VAL A 5 -45.89 107.57 -16.20
C VAL A 5 -44.40 107.29 -16.46
N TYR A 6 -44.05 106.07 -16.87
CA TYR A 6 -42.65 105.65 -17.07
C TYR A 6 -42.37 105.31 -18.53
N THR A 7 -42.61 106.29 -19.42
CA THR A 7 -42.47 106.12 -20.88
C THR A 7 -41.02 105.90 -21.35
N CYS A 8 -40.03 106.24 -20.52
CA CYS A 8 -38.61 105.98 -20.76
C CYS A 8 -38.17 104.53 -20.45
N LEU A 9 -39.01 103.74 -19.77
CA LEU A 9 -38.71 102.35 -19.44
C LEU A 9 -39.32 101.41 -20.47
N LYS A 10 -38.54 100.39 -20.85
CA LYS A 10 -39.04 99.30 -21.68
C LYS A 10 -40.10 98.49 -20.90
N PRO A 11 -41.14 97.97 -21.57
CA PRO A 11 -42.15 97.12 -20.92
C PRO A 11 -41.55 95.93 -20.16
N GLU A 12 -40.51 95.32 -20.71
CA GLU A 12 -39.72 94.22 -20.10
C GLU A 12 -39.12 94.65 -18.75
N SER A 13 -38.47 95.82 -18.68
CA SER A 13 -37.88 96.35 -17.45
C SER A 13 -38.93 96.62 -16.38
N CYS A 14 -40.13 97.07 -16.74
CA CYS A 14 -41.23 97.24 -15.77
C CYS A 14 -41.77 95.90 -15.26
N GLN A 15 -41.76 94.84 -16.08
CA GLN A 15 -42.14 93.49 -15.67
C GLN A 15 -41.10 92.88 -14.74
N GLU A 16 -39.82 93.04 -15.05
CA GLU A 16 -38.72 92.62 -14.17
C GLU A 16 -38.81 93.28 -12.80
N VAL A 17 -38.91 94.62 -12.74
CA VAL A 17 -39.01 95.35 -11.47
C VAL A 17 -40.26 94.96 -10.67
N PHE A 18 -41.38 94.70 -11.35
CA PHE A 18 -42.60 94.26 -10.68
C PHE A 18 -42.46 92.84 -10.12
N THR A 19 -41.92 91.90 -10.91
CA THR A 19 -41.65 90.52 -10.50
C THR A 19 -40.63 90.48 -9.35
N GLU A 20 -39.55 91.26 -9.43
CA GLU A 20 -38.57 91.44 -8.35
C GLU A 20 -39.22 91.98 -7.07
N SER A 21 -40.07 93.00 -7.18
CA SER A 21 -40.81 93.56 -6.03
C SER A 21 -41.77 92.54 -5.39
N LEU A 22 -42.35 91.65 -6.19
CA LEU A 22 -43.20 90.56 -5.70
C LEU A 22 -42.40 89.45 -5.02
N LEU A 23 -41.20 89.15 -5.52
CA LEU A 23 -40.27 88.18 -4.91
C LEU A 23 -39.74 88.71 -3.57
N CYS A 24 -39.39 90.00 -3.47
CA CYS A 24 -38.83 90.62 -2.26
C CYS A 24 -39.88 91.19 -1.27
N SER A 25 -41.16 90.84 -1.41
CA SER A 25 -42.28 91.42 -0.63
C SER A 25 -42.40 90.93 0.82
N GLY A 26 -41.65 89.89 1.20
CA GLY A 26 -41.75 89.22 2.50
C GLY A 26 -43.01 88.36 2.71
N ARG A 27 -43.81 88.08 1.68
CA ARG A 27 -45.05 87.28 1.80
C ARG A 27 -45.10 86.12 0.80
N GLN A 28 -45.49 84.94 1.27
CA GLN A 28 -45.58 83.73 0.45
C GLN A 28 -46.55 83.86 -0.73
N GLU A 29 -47.72 84.45 -0.51
CA GLU A 29 -48.76 84.60 -1.54
C GLU A 29 -48.28 85.40 -2.75
N THR A 30 -47.48 86.44 -2.50
CA THR A 30 -46.88 87.29 -3.53
C THR A 30 -45.69 86.64 -4.23
N VAL A 31 -44.93 85.79 -3.55
CA VAL A 31 -43.88 84.95 -4.18
C VAL A 31 -44.53 83.96 -5.16
N SER A 32 -45.64 83.32 -4.76
CA SER A 32 -46.42 82.46 -5.66
C SER A 32 -46.99 83.22 -6.86
N LEU A 33 -47.41 84.48 -6.65
CA LEU A 33 -47.87 85.35 -7.73
C LEU A 33 -46.72 85.74 -8.68
N ALA A 34 -45.52 86.00 -8.17
CA ALA A 34 -44.33 86.27 -8.97
C ALA A 34 -44.05 85.11 -9.94
N GLY A 35 -44.19 83.86 -9.49
CA GLY A 35 -44.09 82.66 -10.33
C GLY A 35 -45.02 82.65 -11.55
N GLN A 36 -46.20 83.28 -11.47
CA GLN A 36 -47.14 83.36 -12.60
C GLN A 36 -46.70 84.40 -13.66
N MET A 37 -45.77 85.29 -13.29
CA MET A 37 -45.27 86.42 -14.09
C MET A 37 -43.89 86.17 -14.71
N MET A 38 -43.36 84.95 -14.56
CA MET A 38 -42.04 84.54 -15.04
C MET A 38 -42.11 83.20 -15.79
N HIS A 39 -41.10 82.92 -16.59
CA HIS A 39 -40.89 81.57 -17.11
C HIS A 39 -40.15 80.73 -16.04
N CYS A 40 -40.83 79.68 -15.57
CA CYS A 40 -40.36 78.81 -14.48
C CYS A 40 -39.60 77.56 -14.95
N SER A 41 -39.55 77.31 -16.26
CA SER A 41 -38.77 76.23 -16.86
C SER A 41 -38.33 76.60 -18.28
N ALA A 42 -37.15 76.15 -18.70
CA ALA A 42 -36.61 76.33 -20.04
C ALA A 42 -37.54 75.76 -21.13
N LEU A 43 -38.22 74.64 -20.85
CA LEU A 43 -39.18 74.02 -21.79
C LEU A 43 -40.46 74.84 -21.98
N ALA A 44 -40.78 75.73 -21.03
CA ALA A 44 -41.96 76.59 -21.08
C ALA A 44 -41.72 77.87 -21.92
N GLU A 45 -40.51 78.06 -22.47
CA GLU A 45 -40.16 79.17 -23.36
C GLU A 45 -40.47 78.83 -24.84
N ASP A 46 -40.44 77.55 -25.22
CA ASP A 46 -40.54 77.07 -26.62
C ASP A 46 -41.91 76.50 -27.05
N THR A 47 -42.97 76.65 -26.24
CA THR A 47 -44.32 76.19 -26.63
C THR A 47 -45.06 77.27 -27.43
N PRO A 48 -45.37 77.10 -28.73
CA PRO A 48 -46.22 78.03 -29.45
C PRO A 48 -47.64 77.97 -28.86
N VAL A 49 -48.05 79.09 -28.26
CA VAL A 49 -49.30 79.26 -27.54
C VAL A 49 -50.49 78.88 -28.44
N SER A 50 -51.27 77.88 -28.00
CA SER A 50 -52.57 77.54 -28.60
C SER A 50 -53.53 78.72 -28.47
N VAL A 51 -54.37 78.91 -29.49
CA VAL A 51 -55.13 80.14 -29.81
C VAL A 51 -56.19 80.54 -28.76
N SER A 52 -56.30 79.85 -27.62
CA SER A 52 -57.39 80.01 -26.65
C SER A 52 -57.06 80.85 -25.40
N LEU A 53 -55.84 81.41 -25.26
CA LEU A 53 -55.42 82.17 -24.05
C LEU A 53 -54.87 83.58 -24.35
N ARG A 54 -55.34 84.24 -25.42
CA ARG A 54 -54.85 85.56 -25.88
C ARG A 54 -55.15 86.78 -24.98
N LEU A 55 -55.61 86.61 -23.73
CA LEU A 55 -55.87 87.73 -22.81
C LEU A 55 -55.09 87.73 -21.48
N ARG A 56 -54.19 86.76 -21.22
CA ARG A 56 -53.31 86.77 -20.03
C ARG A 56 -51.82 86.52 -20.30
N ALA A 57 -51.43 86.36 -21.55
CA ALA A 57 -50.08 85.94 -21.96
C ALA A 57 -49.25 87.07 -22.61
N ALA A 58 -49.36 88.30 -22.11
CA ALA A 58 -48.51 89.41 -22.55
C ALA A 58 -47.67 89.90 -21.37
N GLY A 59 -46.40 89.49 -21.33
CA GLY A 59 -45.39 90.09 -20.46
C GLY A 59 -44.87 89.23 -19.31
N ARG A 60 -44.38 88.01 -19.59
CA ARG A 60 -43.60 87.22 -18.63
C ARG A 60 -42.11 87.54 -18.75
N VAL A 61 -41.40 87.50 -17.63
CA VAL A 61 -39.93 87.63 -17.61
C VAL A 61 -39.29 86.39 -18.25
N ALA A 62 -38.30 86.58 -19.12
CA ALA A 62 -37.57 85.51 -19.80
C ALA A 62 -36.91 84.53 -18.81
N TYR A 63 -36.71 83.27 -19.19
CA TYR A 63 -36.26 82.23 -18.27
C TYR A 63 -34.91 82.56 -17.60
N GLY A 64 -33.91 82.95 -18.40
CA GLY A 64 -32.58 83.31 -17.86
C GLY A 64 -32.64 84.42 -16.80
N ARG A 65 -33.42 85.47 -17.06
CA ARG A 65 -33.60 86.58 -16.11
C ARG A 65 -34.45 86.19 -14.90
N SER A 66 -35.41 85.29 -15.08
CA SER A 66 -36.25 84.75 -14.01
C SER A 66 -35.42 83.97 -12.98
N VAL A 67 -34.47 83.16 -13.45
CA VAL A 67 -33.50 82.45 -12.59
C VAL A 67 -32.65 83.44 -11.80
N GLU A 68 -32.13 84.50 -12.44
CA GLU A 68 -31.34 85.54 -11.76
C GLU A 68 -32.12 86.26 -10.65
N LEU A 69 -33.37 86.66 -10.92
CA LEU A 69 -34.22 87.36 -9.95
C LEU A 69 -34.61 86.46 -8.77
N VAL A 70 -34.95 85.20 -9.05
CA VAL A 70 -35.25 84.20 -8.00
C VAL A 70 -34.03 83.97 -7.11
N LEU A 71 -32.84 83.82 -7.72
CA LEU A 71 -31.60 83.66 -6.96
C LEU A 71 -31.30 84.90 -6.12
N ALA A 72 -31.42 86.11 -6.68
CA ALA A 72 -31.17 87.34 -5.94
C ALA A 72 -32.09 87.46 -4.70
N ALA A 73 -33.40 87.25 -4.87
CA ALA A 73 -34.35 87.29 -3.78
C ALA A 73 -34.13 86.18 -2.75
N ALA A 74 -33.90 84.95 -3.20
CA ALA A 74 -33.63 83.82 -2.31
C ALA A 74 -32.36 84.03 -1.47
N ARG A 75 -31.30 84.56 -2.09
CA ARG A 75 -30.04 84.90 -1.41
C ARG A 75 -30.23 86.01 -0.39
N GLU A 76 -31.04 87.02 -0.70
CA GLU A 76 -31.36 88.08 0.24
C GLU A 76 -32.07 87.53 1.48
N TYR A 77 -33.15 86.76 1.30
CA TYR A 77 -33.87 86.11 2.40
C TYR A 77 -32.98 85.17 3.22
N PHE A 78 -32.12 84.39 2.55
CA PHE A 78 -31.17 83.51 3.21
C PHE A 78 -30.17 84.31 4.05
N ASN A 79 -29.59 85.38 3.49
CA ASN A 79 -28.57 86.20 4.16
C ASN A 79 -29.15 87.00 5.35
N SER A 80 -30.44 87.34 5.32
CA SER A 80 -31.14 88.00 6.42
C SER A 80 -31.54 87.06 7.57
N SER A 81 -31.43 85.75 7.39
CA SER A 81 -31.90 84.77 8.37
C SER A 81 -30.90 84.58 9.51
N ALA A 82 -31.35 84.70 10.76
CA ALA A 82 -30.51 84.48 11.94
C ALA A 82 -30.46 83.01 12.39
N THR A 83 -31.47 82.21 12.05
CA THR A 83 -31.56 80.77 12.39
C THR A 83 -32.29 80.01 11.29
N LEU A 84 -32.20 78.68 11.28
CA LEU A 84 -32.96 77.84 10.34
C LEU A 84 -34.48 78.00 10.47
N ARG A 85 -34.97 78.36 11.66
CA ARG A 85 -36.40 78.54 11.96
C ARG A 85 -36.93 79.92 11.59
N ASP A 86 -36.09 80.79 11.04
CA ASP A 86 -36.48 82.11 10.58
C ASP A 86 -37.49 81.99 9.42
N PRO A 87 -38.63 82.71 9.44
CA PRO A 87 -39.58 82.73 8.33
C PRO A 87 -38.93 83.04 6.97
N CYS A 88 -37.84 83.81 6.95
CA CYS A 88 -37.09 84.14 5.74
C CYS A 88 -36.49 82.90 5.06
N MET A 89 -36.12 81.85 5.81
CA MET A 89 -35.62 80.59 5.23
C MET A 89 -36.68 79.88 4.39
N ASN A 90 -37.94 79.91 4.83
CA ASN A 90 -39.06 79.34 4.07
C ASN A 90 -39.37 80.18 2.83
N LEU A 91 -39.23 81.51 2.91
CA LEU A 91 -39.38 82.41 1.76
C LEU A 91 -38.26 82.19 0.74
N ALA A 92 -37.02 82.03 1.19
CA ALA A 92 -35.87 81.70 0.32
C ALA A 92 -36.11 80.39 -0.44
N ARG A 93 -36.51 79.32 0.28
CA ARG A 93 -36.86 78.04 -0.33
C ARG A 93 -38.02 78.17 -1.32
N SER A 94 -39.04 78.94 -0.96
CA SER A 94 -40.21 79.16 -1.81
C SER A 94 -39.88 79.91 -3.09
N CYS A 95 -38.97 80.89 -3.02
CA CYS A 95 -38.46 81.57 -4.21
C CYS A 95 -37.75 80.58 -5.14
N LEU A 96 -36.83 79.76 -4.59
CA LEU A 96 -36.06 78.79 -5.38
C LEU A 96 -36.95 77.72 -6.05
N LEU A 97 -37.98 77.24 -5.34
CA LEU A 97 -38.93 76.25 -5.86
C LEU A 97 -39.87 76.80 -6.96
N LEU A 98 -39.83 78.11 -7.25
CA LEU A 98 -40.52 78.66 -8.41
C LEU A 98 -39.89 78.19 -9.73
N ILE A 99 -38.58 77.90 -9.75
CA ILE A 99 -37.91 77.34 -10.93
C ILE A 99 -38.02 75.82 -10.88
N THR A 100 -38.91 75.25 -11.70
CA THR A 100 -39.32 73.85 -11.59
C THR A 100 -38.31 72.86 -12.15
N ASP A 101 -37.47 73.28 -13.09
CA ASP A 101 -36.42 72.46 -13.70
C ASP A 101 -35.07 72.51 -12.95
N CYS A 102 -35.00 73.29 -11.86
CA CYS A 102 -33.90 73.29 -10.88
C CYS A 102 -32.48 73.28 -11.51
N PRO A 103 -32.07 74.36 -12.21
CA PRO A 103 -30.72 74.47 -12.75
C PRO A 103 -29.67 74.42 -11.62
N SER A 104 -28.43 74.05 -11.94
CA SER A 104 -27.37 73.79 -10.95
C SER A 104 -27.26 74.90 -9.90
N VAL A 105 -27.25 76.17 -10.31
CA VAL A 105 -27.19 77.36 -9.45
C VAL A 105 -28.36 77.49 -8.45
N VAL A 106 -29.55 77.00 -8.78
CA VAL A 106 -30.72 76.95 -7.88
C VAL A 106 -30.61 75.76 -6.94
N ALA A 107 -30.13 74.62 -7.45
CA ALA A 107 -29.88 73.43 -6.65
C ALA A 107 -28.85 73.70 -5.53
N GLU A 108 -27.78 74.48 -5.78
CA GLU A 108 -26.77 74.78 -4.74
C GLU A 108 -27.35 75.57 -3.57
N GLU A 109 -28.26 76.51 -3.85
CA GLU A 109 -28.92 77.29 -2.79
C GLU A 109 -29.92 76.42 -2.00
N LEU A 110 -30.63 75.50 -2.66
CA LEU A 110 -31.51 74.52 -2.01
C LEU A 110 -30.72 73.49 -1.17
N ASP A 111 -29.58 73.02 -1.67
CA ASP A 111 -28.65 72.14 -0.98
C ASP A 111 -28.12 72.85 0.28
N LEU A 112 -27.71 74.12 0.17
CA LEU A 112 -27.22 74.91 1.30
C LEU A 112 -28.28 75.11 2.40
N ILE A 113 -29.54 75.37 2.00
CA ILE A 113 -30.68 75.42 2.95
C ILE A 113 -30.86 74.06 3.67
N SER A 114 -30.72 72.96 2.93
CA SER A 114 -30.88 71.60 3.47
C SER A 114 -29.69 71.18 4.35
N ALA A 115 -28.48 71.68 4.06
CA ALA A 115 -27.29 71.45 4.86
C ALA A 115 -27.44 72.05 6.28
N LEU A 116 -28.12 73.19 6.42
CA LEU A 116 -28.33 73.83 7.72
C LEU A 116 -29.15 72.96 8.69
N SER A 117 -30.18 72.25 8.21
CA SER A 117 -30.92 71.30 9.06
C SER A 117 -30.04 70.15 9.53
N ARG A 118 -29.14 69.68 8.66
CA ARG A 118 -28.21 68.59 8.99
C ARG A 118 -27.10 69.04 9.94
N LEU A 119 -26.66 70.29 9.87
CA LEU A 119 -25.71 70.86 10.84
C LEU A 119 -26.32 70.98 12.25
N GLU A 120 -27.61 71.33 12.34
CA GLU A 120 -28.33 71.39 13.62
C GLU A 120 -28.48 69.99 14.26
N ASP A 121 -28.66 68.93 13.45
CA ASP A 121 -28.69 67.52 13.92
C ASP A 121 -27.40 67.13 14.68
N PHE A 122 -26.24 67.73 14.34
CA PHE A 122 -24.95 67.53 15.02
C PHE A 122 -24.62 68.63 16.06
N ASN A 123 -25.60 69.44 16.45
CA ASN A 123 -25.48 70.51 17.43
C ASN A 123 -24.45 71.61 17.06
N VAL A 124 -24.20 71.80 15.77
CA VAL A 124 -23.30 72.86 15.25
C VAL A 124 -24.09 74.17 15.12
N LYS A 125 -23.79 75.14 15.99
CA LYS A 125 -24.49 76.43 16.06
C LYS A 125 -23.79 77.50 15.21
N VAL A 126 -24.14 77.57 13.93
CA VAL A 126 -23.54 78.51 12.96
C VAL A 126 -24.64 79.31 12.25
N LEU A 127 -24.38 80.60 12.01
CA LEU A 127 -25.32 81.49 11.30
C LEU A 127 -25.41 81.07 9.80
N PRO A 128 -26.61 81.10 9.17
CA PRO A 128 -26.75 80.79 7.73
C PRO A 128 -25.75 81.55 6.84
N LEU A 129 -25.58 82.86 7.07
CA LEU A 129 -24.61 83.69 6.35
C LEU A 129 -23.16 83.23 6.55
N GLN A 130 -22.80 82.79 7.77
CA GLN A 130 -21.46 82.26 8.03
C GLN A 130 -21.23 80.96 7.30
N VAL A 131 -22.22 80.05 7.26
CA VAL A 131 -22.12 78.85 6.43
C VAL A 131 -21.88 79.27 4.99
N ARG A 132 -22.70 80.14 4.39
CA ARG A 132 -22.52 80.59 2.99
C ARG A 132 -21.11 81.13 2.69
N LEU A 133 -20.53 81.93 3.57
CA LEU A 133 -19.23 82.58 3.38
C LEU A 133 -18.01 81.69 3.67
N ARG A 134 -18.19 80.47 4.20
CA ARG A 134 -17.07 79.54 4.47
C ARG A 134 -16.47 79.00 3.18
N GLU A 135 -15.18 79.30 2.97
CA GLU A 135 -14.39 78.74 1.86
C GLU A 135 -14.03 77.26 2.12
N ASP A 136 -13.52 76.93 3.31
CA ASP A 136 -13.29 75.54 3.73
C ASP A 136 -14.61 74.91 4.22
N ARG A 137 -15.33 74.26 3.31
CA ARG A 137 -16.57 73.53 3.62
C ARG A 137 -16.32 72.31 4.50
N LEU A 138 -15.14 71.70 4.45
CA LEU A 138 -14.79 70.52 5.25
C LEU A 138 -14.65 70.87 6.73
N SER A 139 -14.27 72.12 7.07
CA SER A 139 -14.17 72.56 8.46
C SER A 139 -15.49 72.39 9.23
N LEU A 140 -16.64 72.54 8.55
CA LEU A 140 -17.97 72.36 9.16
C LEU A 140 -18.22 70.89 9.52
N ILE A 141 -17.80 69.96 8.66
CA ILE A 141 -17.85 68.52 8.96
C ILE A 141 -16.93 68.19 10.14
N ARG A 142 -15.71 68.76 10.16
CA ARG A 142 -14.78 68.59 11.28
C ARG A 142 -15.38 69.11 12.60
N GLU A 143 -16.13 70.21 12.55
CA GLU A 143 -16.86 70.73 13.71
C GLU A 143 -17.96 69.76 14.17
N CYS A 144 -18.76 69.20 13.25
CA CYS A 144 -19.74 68.15 13.57
C CYS A 144 -19.11 66.94 14.26
N VAL A 145 -18.00 66.45 13.72
CA VAL A 145 -17.22 65.33 14.27
C VAL A 145 -16.73 65.68 15.68
N SER A 146 -16.15 66.85 15.89
CA SER A 146 -15.62 67.26 17.21
C SER A 146 -16.70 67.44 18.30
N GLN A 147 -17.90 67.91 17.93
CA GLN A 147 -18.99 68.19 18.86
C GLN A 147 -19.80 66.94 19.24
N CYS A 148 -19.68 65.86 18.45
CA CYS A 148 -20.45 64.64 18.64
C CYS A 148 -19.52 63.40 18.68
N PRO A 149 -19.22 62.83 19.86
CA PRO A 149 -18.35 61.64 19.98
C PRO A 149 -18.85 60.37 19.29
N SER A 150 -20.14 60.32 18.91
CA SER A 150 -20.72 59.20 18.16
C SER A 150 -20.86 59.48 16.66
N ALA A 151 -20.31 60.60 16.18
CA ALA A 151 -20.34 61.00 14.77
C ALA A 151 -19.72 59.94 13.85
N HIS A 152 -18.66 59.25 14.29
CA HIS A 152 -18.03 58.15 13.52
C HIS A 152 -18.95 56.97 13.23
N ARG A 153 -20.04 56.78 13.99
CA ARG A 153 -21.07 55.77 13.72
C ARG A 153 -22.17 56.25 12.77
N GLN A 154 -22.17 57.54 12.42
CA GLN A 154 -23.17 58.20 11.58
C GLN A 154 -22.56 58.63 10.24
N ALA A 155 -21.76 57.75 9.63
CA ALA A 155 -21.05 58.06 8.39
C ALA A 155 -21.99 58.48 7.24
N THR A 156 -23.15 57.83 7.11
CA THR A 156 -24.13 58.12 6.04
C THR A 156 -24.69 59.54 6.12
N THR A 157 -25.00 60.02 7.31
CA THR A 157 -25.55 61.37 7.51
C THR A 157 -24.49 62.46 7.34
N LEU A 158 -23.24 62.19 7.73
CA LEU A 158 -22.12 63.12 7.52
C LEU A 158 -21.67 63.18 6.07
N LEU A 159 -21.70 62.05 5.34
CA LEU A 159 -21.45 62.02 3.90
C LEU A 159 -22.53 62.79 3.14
N GLU A 160 -23.80 62.62 3.50
CA GLU A 160 -24.90 63.38 2.92
C GLU A 160 -24.78 64.88 3.24
N LEU A 161 -24.41 65.25 4.48
CA LEU A 161 -24.14 66.64 4.84
C LEU A 161 -22.97 67.22 4.03
N ALA A 162 -21.89 66.46 3.83
CA ALA A 162 -20.75 66.89 3.03
C ALA A 162 -21.13 67.08 1.55
N ARG A 163 -22.03 66.24 1.02
CA ARG A 163 -22.61 66.37 -0.33
C ARG A 163 -23.41 67.66 -0.45
N LEU A 164 -24.30 67.95 0.50
CA LEU A 164 -25.09 69.18 0.53
C LEU A 164 -24.22 70.44 0.67
N LEU A 165 -23.15 70.37 1.47
CA LEU A 165 -22.16 71.45 1.62
C LEU A 165 -21.19 71.58 0.45
N ARG A 166 -21.23 70.63 -0.49
CA ARG A 166 -20.33 70.53 -1.65
C ARG A 166 -18.85 70.56 -1.28
N VAL A 167 -18.48 69.83 -0.23
CA VAL A 167 -17.08 69.63 0.18
C VAL A 167 -16.29 69.04 -0.99
N ALA A 168 -15.19 69.66 -1.42
CA ALA A 168 -14.44 69.29 -2.62
C ALA A 168 -15.20 69.46 -3.97
N GLY A 169 -16.20 70.35 -4.03
CA GLY A 169 -16.89 70.68 -5.28
C GLY A 169 -17.73 69.50 -5.80
N ASP A 170 -17.53 69.10 -7.06
CA ASP A 170 -18.22 67.96 -7.69
C ASP A 170 -17.46 66.63 -7.55
N ASP A 171 -16.28 66.63 -6.94
CA ASP A 171 -15.48 65.41 -6.73
C ASP A 171 -16.01 64.60 -5.53
N GLU A 172 -16.90 63.65 -5.83
CA GLU A 172 -17.49 62.74 -4.84
C GLU A 172 -16.44 61.83 -4.19
N ALA A 173 -15.44 61.36 -4.93
CA ALA A 173 -14.42 60.45 -4.40
C ALA A 173 -13.53 61.15 -3.37
N THR A 174 -13.04 62.35 -3.69
CA THR A 174 -12.26 63.16 -2.75
C THR A 174 -13.09 63.57 -1.54
N ARG A 175 -14.36 63.96 -1.74
CA ARG A 175 -15.28 64.29 -0.65
C ARG A 175 -15.45 63.12 0.31
N LYS A 176 -15.79 61.94 -0.23
CA LYS A 176 -16.00 60.73 0.56
C LYS A 176 -14.73 60.33 1.30
N GLY A 177 -13.57 60.36 0.63
CA GLY A 177 -12.27 60.08 1.23
C GLY A 177 -11.92 61.02 2.39
N GLN A 178 -12.13 62.33 2.22
CA GLN A 178 -11.89 63.32 3.28
C GLN A 178 -12.79 63.10 4.51
N VAL A 179 -14.08 62.81 4.31
CA VAL A 179 -15.02 62.56 5.41
C VAL A 179 -14.68 61.26 6.12
N LEU A 180 -14.49 60.16 5.39
CA LEU A 180 -14.13 58.86 5.97
C LEU A 180 -12.80 58.91 6.73
N THR A 181 -11.82 59.69 6.26
CA THR A 181 -10.55 59.91 7.00
C THR A 181 -10.80 60.55 8.36
N LEU A 182 -11.67 61.57 8.44
CA LEU A 182 -12.03 62.21 9.71
C LEU A 182 -12.78 61.25 10.64
N LEU A 183 -13.66 60.41 10.10
CA LEU A 183 -14.42 59.43 10.89
C LEU A 183 -13.54 58.27 11.38
N ALA A 184 -12.60 57.82 10.56
CA ALA A 184 -11.62 56.81 10.94
C ALA A 184 -10.72 57.32 12.06
N ASP A 185 -10.26 58.57 11.98
CA ASP A 185 -9.42 59.21 13.00
C ASP A 185 -10.20 59.43 14.30
N GLN A 186 -11.45 59.90 14.21
CA GLN A 186 -12.32 60.01 15.40
C GLN A 186 -12.58 58.65 16.05
N ALA A 187 -12.90 57.62 15.26
CA ALA A 187 -13.11 56.27 15.77
C ALA A 187 -11.86 55.72 16.47
N LEU A 188 -10.67 55.98 15.91
CA LEU A 188 -9.39 55.60 16.51
C LEU A 188 -9.16 56.32 17.85
N GLN A 189 -9.43 57.62 17.93
CA GLN A 189 -9.34 58.40 19.17
C GLN A 189 -10.33 57.89 20.24
N CYS A 190 -11.50 57.42 19.82
CA CYS A 190 -12.50 56.79 20.70
C CYS A 190 -12.20 55.31 21.03
N GLN A 191 -11.07 54.76 20.58
CA GLN A 191 -10.70 53.33 20.72
C GLN A 191 -11.74 52.35 20.13
N ASP A 192 -12.55 52.81 19.18
CA ASP A 192 -13.50 51.99 18.42
C ASP A 192 -12.78 51.43 17.18
N PHE A 193 -11.83 50.50 17.40
CA PHE A 193 -10.95 49.98 16.35
C PHE A 193 -11.71 49.31 15.21
N LYS A 194 -12.85 48.67 15.51
CA LYS A 194 -13.70 48.03 14.49
C LYS A 194 -14.33 49.06 13.55
N ALA A 195 -14.86 50.17 14.10
CA ALA A 195 -15.39 51.25 13.28
C ALA A 195 -14.27 51.97 12.51
N SER A 196 -13.11 52.20 13.15
CA SER A 196 -11.94 52.81 12.50
C SER A 196 -11.45 51.95 11.32
N TYR A 197 -11.30 50.64 11.52
CA TYR A 197 -10.93 49.71 10.46
C TYR A 197 -11.96 49.63 9.34
N SER A 198 -13.26 49.63 9.66
CA SER A 198 -14.33 49.65 8.64
C SER A 198 -14.21 50.86 7.72
N HIS A 199 -13.96 52.05 8.28
CA HIS A 199 -13.75 53.28 7.49
C HIS A 199 -12.44 53.21 6.70
N CYS A 200 -11.35 52.74 7.30
CA CYS A 200 -10.08 52.52 6.60
C CYS A 200 -10.21 51.50 5.47
N GLN A 201 -10.98 50.42 5.65
CA GLN A 201 -11.24 49.43 4.62
C GLN A 201 -12.00 50.04 3.44
N GLU A 202 -12.96 50.93 3.69
CA GLU A 202 -13.65 51.68 2.65
C GLU A 202 -12.72 52.67 1.93
N LEU A 203 -11.78 53.31 2.64
CA LEU A 203 -10.73 54.14 2.04
C LEU A 203 -9.79 53.31 1.15
N MET A 204 -9.39 52.12 1.59
CA MET A 204 -8.52 51.21 0.84
C MET A 204 -9.21 50.67 -0.43
N THR A 205 -10.49 50.27 -0.33
CA THR A 205 -11.24 49.77 -1.50
C THR A 205 -11.52 50.87 -2.52
N THR A 206 -11.69 52.11 -2.08
CA THR A 206 -11.85 53.27 -2.96
C THR A 206 -10.51 53.83 -3.48
N GLY A 207 -9.37 53.34 -2.99
CA GLY A 207 -8.03 53.76 -3.42
C GLY A 207 -7.66 55.18 -3.00
N TYR A 208 -8.26 55.72 -1.93
CA TYR A 208 -8.01 57.09 -1.50
C TYR A 208 -6.69 57.22 -0.72
N SER A 209 -5.62 57.58 -1.44
CA SER A 209 -4.25 57.70 -0.90
C SER A 209 -4.10 58.67 0.28
N GLY A 210 -4.93 59.71 0.37
CA GLY A 210 -4.89 60.68 1.48
C GLY A 210 -5.20 60.10 2.86
N GLY A 211 -5.76 58.88 2.92
CA GLY A 211 -6.04 58.15 4.15
C GLY A 211 -4.84 57.36 4.71
N TRP A 212 -3.66 57.42 4.08
CA TRP A 212 -2.50 56.62 4.49
C TRP A 212 -2.11 56.84 5.97
N ASP A 213 -2.19 58.07 6.49
CA ASP A 213 -1.77 58.39 7.86
C ASP A 213 -2.66 57.73 8.92
N VAL A 214 -3.98 57.74 8.71
CA VAL A 214 -4.91 57.09 9.65
C VAL A 214 -4.82 55.57 9.55
N CYS A 215 -4.59 55.02 8.35
CA CYS A 215 -4.30 53.60 8.17
C CYS A 215 -3.00 53.20 8.88
N ALA A 216 -1.94 53.99 8.77
CA ALA A 216 -0.66 53.76 9.44
C ALA A 216 -0.83 53.75 10.96
N ARG A 217 -1.46 54.79 11.52
CA ARG A 217 -1.70 54.92 12.96
C ARG A 217 -2.55 53.79 13.54
N LEU A 218 -3.56 53.30 12.79
CA LEU A 218 -4.34 52.13 13.20
C LEU A 218 -3.53 50.82 13.06
N GLY A 219 -2.71 50.69 12.01
CA GLY A 219 -1.82 49.54 11.79
C GLY A 219 -0.71 49.42 12.85
N GLU A 220 -0.18 50.54 13.33
CA GLU A 220 0.80 50.63 14.41
C GLU A 220 0.19 50.44 15.81
N CYS A 221 -1.13 50.54 15.93
CA CYS A 221 -1.79 50.49 17.23
C CYS A 221 -1.72 49.09 17.84
N GLU A 222 -0.92 48.93 18.91
CA GLU A 222 -0.82 47.66 19.65
C GLU A 222 -2.13 47.24 20.32
N GLY A 223 -3.02 48.19 20.63
CA GLY A 223 -4.34 47.90 21.20
C GLY A 223 -5.32 47.25 20.21
N TYR A 224 -5.02 47.28 18.92
CA TYR A 224 -5.79 46.57 17.91
C TYR A 224 -5.20 45.16 17.70
N THR A 225 -5.95 44.14 18.10
CA THR A 225 -5.46 42.75 18.17
C THR A 225 -5.53 41.99 16.84
N ASP A 226 -6.23 42.53 15.84
CA ASP A 226 -6.39 41.91 14.52
C ASP A 226 -5.14 42.15 13.66
N LEU A 227 -4.18 41.22 13.73
CA LEU A 227 -2.91 41.31 13.00
C LEU A 227 -3.09 41.28 11.47
N PRO A 228 -3.96 40.44 10.87
CA PRO A 228 -4.22 40.49 9.43
C PRO A 228 -4.77 41.84 8.96
N ALA A 229 -5.67 42.46 9.73
CA ALA A 229 -6.15 43.81 9.42
C ALA A 229 -5.02 44.85 9.51
N ARG A 230 -4.16 44.76 10.53
CA ARG A 230 -2.99 45.65 10.68
C ARG A 230 -1.98 45.50 9.54
N GLN A 231 -1.73 44.27 9.07
CA GLN A 231 -0.88 44.03 7.89
C GLN A 231 -1.46 44.69 6.64
N LYS A 232 -2.77 44.56 6.39
CA LYS A 232 -3.44 45.22 5.25
C LYS A 232 -3.34 46.75 5.32
N LEU A 233 -3.58 47.32 6.50
CA LEU A 233 -3.46 48.76 6.73
C LEU A 233 -2.02 49.26 6.52
N MET A 234 -1.03 48.50 7.00
CA MET A 234 0.38 48.83 6.85
C MET A 234 0.82 48.75 5.39
N ALA A 235 0.40 47.72 4.65
CA ALA A 235 0.69 47.57 3.23
C ALA A 235 0.11 48.73 2.39
N PHE A 236 -1.14 49.13 2.67
CA PHE A 236 -1.74 50.31 2.04
C PHE A 236 -0.96 51.58 2.36
N SER A 237 -0.58 51.77 3.62
CA SER A 237 0.16 52.94 4.08
C SER A 237 1.53 53.03 3.43
N LEU A 238 2.29 51.94 3.36
CA LEU A 238 3.59 51.87 2.69
C LEU A 238 3.50 52.18 1.19
N THR A 239 2.37 51.85 0.55
CA THR A 239 2.14 52.12 -0.87
C THR A 239 1.87 53.61 -1.15
N HIS A 240 1.27 54.32 -0.20
CA HIS A 240 0.77 55.69 -0.40
C HIS A 240 1.44 56.77 0.47
N CYS A 241 2.31 56.39 1.40
CA CYS A 241 3.01 57.32 2.28
C CYS A 241 4.03 58.21 1.54
N PRO A 242 4.32 59.41 2.07
CA PRO A 242 5.41 60.24 1.57
C PRO A 242 6.78 59.61 1.90
N VAL A 243 7.79 59.93 1.08
CA VAL A 243 9.15 59.38 1.18
C VAL A 243 9.76 59.52 2.59
N ALA A 244 9.43 60.60 3.31
CA ALA A 244 9.92 60.85 4.66
C ALA A 244 9.43 59.82 5.70
N SER A 245 8.30 59.15 5.46
CA SER A 245 7.68 58.20 6.40
C SER A 245 7.94 56.74 6.05
N ILE A 246 8.53 56.44 4.88
CA ILE A 246 8.77 55.06 4.41
C ILE A 246 9.65 54.28 5.41
N GLN A 247 10.73 54.87 5.89
CA GLN A 247 11.67 54.17 6.79
C GLN A 247 10.99 53.75 8.10
N ASP A 248 10.24 54.67 8.73
CA ASP A 248 9.56 54.41 9.99
C ASP A 248 8.44 53.37 9.81
N LEU A 249 7.66 53.48 8.73
CA LEU A 249 6.61 52.51 8.40
C LEU A 249 7.17 51.12 8.03
N LEU A 250 8.32 51.04 7.35
CA LEU A 250 8.98 49.77 7.07
C LEU A 250 9.49 49.11 8.36
N ALA A 251 10.01 49.90 9.30
CA ALA A 251 10.42 49.39 10.61
C ALA A 251 9.21 48.90 11.44
N ALA A 252 8.09 49.62 11.39
CA ALA A 252 6.83 49.21 12.01
C ALA A 252 6.26 47.94 11.35
N SER A 253 6.27 47.87 10.02
CA SER A 253 5.85 46.69 9.25
C SER A 253 6.73 45.47 9.53
N SER A 254 8.05 45.65 9.60
CA SER A 254 8.99 44.57 9.94
C SER A 254 8.75 44.04 11.36
N THR A 255 8.43 44.93 12.29
CA THR A 255 8.09 44.55 13.67
C THR A 255 6.78 43.78 13.74
N LEU A 256 5.74 44.25 13.03
CA LEU A 256 4.46 43.55 12.91
C LEU A 256 4.63 42.17 12.25
N GLU A 257 5.42 42.08 11.19
CA GLU A 257 5.68 40.84 10.48
C GLU A 257 6.45 39.83 11.33
N THR A 258 7.42 40.29 12.13
CA THR A 258 8.13 39.44 13.08
C THR A 258 7.18 38.89 14.14
N GLN A 259 6.20 39.69 14.59
CA GLN A 259 5.18 39.26 15.53
C GLN A 259 4.28 38.17 14.93
N VAL A 260 3.81 38.36 13.69
CA VAL A 260 2.98 37.39 12.96
C VAL A 260 3.72 36.07 12.74
N LEU A 261 4.96 36.14 12.24
CA LEU A 261 5.75 34.94 11.97
C LEU A 261 6.14 34.22 13.26
N TYR A 262 6.44 34.93 14.35
CA TYR A 262 6.68 34.29 15.64
C TYR A 262 5.46 33.53 16.16
N GLN A 263 4.26 34.09 16.01
CA GLN A 263 3.02 33.38 16.34
C GLN A 263 2.83 32.16 15.44
N ALA A 264 3.11 32.26 14.15
CA ALA A 264 3.04 31.13 13.22
C ALA A 264 4.04 30.01 13.59
N VAL A 265 5.29 30.34 13.94
CA VAL A 265 6.30 29.36 14.38
C VAL A 265 5.85 28.64 15.65
N ASN A 266 5.31 29.35 16.64
CA ASN A 266 4.85 28.71 17.88
C ASN A 266 3.58 27.89 17.68
N TYR A 267 2.66 28.37 16.85
CA TYR A 267 1.46 27.61 16.46
C TYR A 267 1.82 26.30 15.75
N GLN A 268 2.79 26.32 14.83
CA GLN A 268 3.23 25.10 14.13
C GLN A 268 4.06 24.17 15.03
N LYS A 269 4.72 24.69 16.08
CA LYS A 269 5.38 23.86 17.11
C LYS A 269 4.39 23.18 18.05
N ASP A 270 3.28 23.83 18.37
CA ASP A 270 2.26 23.34 19.30
C ASP A 270 0.87 23.92 18.96
N PRO A 271 0.08 23.22 18.11
CA PRO A 271 -1.20 23.71 17.62
C PRO A 271 -2.32 23.71 18.68
N THR A 272 -2.10 23.17 19.89
CA THR A 272 -3.09 23.11 20.97
C THR A 272 -3.37 24.46 21.65
N GLN A 273 -2.63 25.52 21.28
CA GLN A 273 -2.57 26.78 22.02
C GLN A 273 -3.66 27.82 21.69
N SER A 274 -4.58 27.60 20.74
CA SER A 274 -5.42 28.68 20.20
C SER A 274 -6.95 28.51 20.20
N GLU A 275 -7.53 27.40 20.66
CA GLU A 275 -9.00 27.17 20.52
C GLU A 275 -9.87 27.29 21.79
N GLU A 276 -9.34 27.66 22.96
CA GLU A 276 -10.20 27.97 24.12
C GLU A 276 -10.57 29.47 24.19
N SER A 277 -11.40 29.91 23.25
CA SER A 277 -12.15 31.17 23.38
C SER A 277 -13.63 30.99 23.03
N SER A 278 -14.35 30.19 23.82
CA SER A 278 -15.80 30.28 23.94
C SER A 278 -16.28 29.76 25.29
N ASP A 279 -16.79 30.70 26.08
CA ASP A 279 -17.67 30.60 27.26
C ASP A 279 -18.13 29.18 27.70
N GLY A 280 -17.72 28.75 28.90
CA GLY A 280 -18.21 27.53 29.55
C GLY A 280 -17.55 27.26 30.92
N THR A 281 -18.38 27.03 31.95
CA THR A 281 -18.05 26.86 33.38
C THR A 281 -17.13 25.65 33.70
N PRO A 282 -16.36 25.70 34.81
CA PRO A 282 -15.46 24.62 35.20
C PRO A 282 -16.21 23.54 36.01
N GLU A 283 -16.10 22.28 35.58
CA GLU A 283 -16.29 21.13 36.46
C GLU A 283 -15.01 20.28 36.49
N GLU A 284 -14.69 19.83 37.70
CA GLU A 284 -13.49 19.10 38.11
C GLU A 284 -13.55 17.63 37.65
N GLU A 285 -12.40 17.04 37.31
CA GLU A 285 -11.87 15.86 38.02
C GLU A 285 -10.43 15.51 37.56
N ASP A 286 -9.66 15.00 38.53
CA ASP A 286 -8.20 14.84 38.59
C ASP A 286 -7.63 13.63 37.81
N SER A 287 -6.42 13.78 37.25
CA SER A 287 -5.22 12.93 37.55
C SER A 287 -4.13 13.02 36.47
N GLU A 288 -3.14 13.93 36.63
CA GLU A 288 -1.68 13.74 36.42
C GLU A 288 -0.95 15.10 36.57
N GLN A 289 -0.71 15.51 37.83
CA GLN A 289 -0.29 16.86 38.19
C GLN A 289 1.21 16.94 38.52
N SER A 290 2.04 17.32 37.55
CA SER A 290 3.37 17.92 37.82
C SER A 290 3.97 18.58 36.57
N ALA A 291 4.10 17.84 35.47
CA ALA A 291 4.63 18.37 34.20
C ALA A 291 3.61 19.29 33.51
N ASP A 292 2.35 18.87 33.50
CA ASP A 292 1.22 19.65 32.95
C ASP A 292 0.98 20.94 33.70
N LEU A 293 1.27 21.01 35.00
CA LEU A 293 1.11 22.25 35.75
C LEU A 293 2.12 23.31 35.30
N LEU A 294 3.37 22.93 35.01
CA LEU A 294 4.38 23.85 34.47
C LEU A 294 4.07 24.24 33.02
N HIS A 295 3.68 23.30 32.17
CA HIS A 295 3.30 23.60 30.78
C HIS A 295 2.03 24.45 30.70
N ARG A 296 1.00 24.14 31.51
CA ARG A 296 -0.26 24.90 31.57
C ARG A 296 -0.10 26.25 32.25
N THR A 297 0.74 26.39 33.28
CA THR A 297 1.07 27.73 33.83
C THR A 297 1.93 28.52 32.86
N THR A 298 2.88 27.91 32.13
CA THR A 298 3.68 28.60 31.11
C THR A 298 2.81 29.03 29.93
N ALA A 299 1.90 28.18 29.47
CA ALA A 299 0.94 28.45 28.39
C ALA A 299 -0.10 29.51 28.79
N ARG A 300 -0.66 29.43 30.01
CA ARG A 300 -1.59 30.43 30.55
C ARG A 300 -0.89 31.75 30.85
N THR A 301 0.39 31.71 31.24
CA THR A 301 1.24 32.90 31.33
C THR A 301 1.48 33.48 29.93
N MET A 302 1.75 32.67 28.90
CA MET A 302 1.89 33.11 27.51
C MET A 302 0.60 33.70 26.91
N GLN A 303 -0.57 33.12 27.19
CA GLN A 303 -1.88 33.63 26.78
C GLN A 303 -2.21 34.97 27.45
N VAL A 304 -1.99 35.07 28.77
CA VAL A 304 -2.15 36.33 29.52
C VAL A 304 -1.13 37.38 29.05
N LEU A 305 0.07 36.95 28.66
CA LEU A 305 1.07 37.83 28.06
C LEU A 305 0.61 38.35 26.67
N THR A 306 0.07 37.52 25.77
CA THR A 306 -0.35 37.94 24.41
C THR A 306 -1.39 39.06 24.36
N GLN A 307 -2.11 39.34 25.45
CA GLN A 307 -3.12 40.39 25.53
C GLN A 307 -2.57 41.76 25.97
N THR A 308 -1.25 41.91 26.22
CA THR A 308 -0.64 43.16 26.69
C THR A 308 0.55 43.61 25.82
N GLY A 309 0.66 44.92 25.54
CA GLY A 309 1.68 45.53 24.66
C GLY A 309 3.14 45.35 25.07
N GLU A 310 3.41 44.77 26.24
CA GLU A 310 4.77 44.36 26.66
C GLU A 310 5.32 43.16 25.84
N THR A 311 4.47 42.49 25.03
CA THR A 311 4.84 41.31 24.23
C THR A 311 5.59 41.58 22.95
N THR A 312 5.41 42.72 22.26
CA THR A 312 6.21 43.00 21.05
C THR A 312 7.69 42.95 21.40
N ARG A 313 8.12 43.57 22.52
CA ARG A 313 9.51 43.50 22.97
C ARG A 313 9.96 42.10 23.39
N ALA A 314 9.12 41.34 24.08
CA ALA A 314 9.45 39.98 24.52
C ALA A 314 9.61 39.02 23.33
N VAL A 315 8.68 39.05 22.37
CA VAL A 315 8.74 38.31 21.09
C VAL A 315 10.01 38.66 20.33
N LEU A 316 10.31 39.95 20.19
CA LEU A 316 11.49 40.42 19.49
C LEU A 316 12.79 40.02 20.20
N SER A 317 12.79 39.93 21.53
CA SER A 317 13.94 39.43 22.29
C SER A 317 14.13 37.91 22.15
N ALA A 318 13.04 37.14 22.10
CA ALA A 318 13.07 35.69 21.94
C ALA A 318 13.59 35.27 20.56
N VAL A 319 13.21 35.99 19.50
CA VAL A 319 13.69 35.77 18.12
C VAL A 319 15.20 36.08 17.98
N THR A 320 15.79 36.82 18.93
CA THR A 320 17.25 37.05 18.98
C THR A 320 18.00 36.05 19.86
N ASP A 321 17.29 35.15 20.56
CA ASP A 321 17.90 34.14 21.43
C ASP A 321 18.39 32.92 20.65
N LYS A 322 19.67 32.58 20.83
CA LYS A 322 20.31 31.41 20.21
C LYS A 322 19.69 30.09 20.67
N GLN A 323 19.15 30.02 21.89
CA GLN A 323 18.54 28.80 22.41
C GLN A 323 17.21 28.51 21.72
N TRP A 324 16.37 29.54 21.56
CA TRP A 324 15.11 29.44 20.82
C TRP A 324 15.33 28.94 19.38
N TRP A 325 16.38 29.43 18.69
CA TRP A 325 16.73 28.95 17.36
C TRP A 325 17.14 27.49 17.32
N ARG A 326 17.97 27.03 18.25
CA ARG A 326 18.35 25.61 18.34
C ARG A 326 17.13 24.72 18.57
N ASP A 327 16.25 25.14 19.46
CA ASP A 327 15.04 24.40 19.77
C ASP A 327 14.08 24.39 18.56
N SER A 328 13.93 25.50 17.82
CA SER A 328 13.20 25.56 16.55
C SER A 328 13.76 24.63 15.48
N LEU A 329 15.08 24.60 15.30
CA LEU A 329 15.75 23.77 14.29
C LEU A 329 15.63 22.27 14.60
N ASN A 330 15.52 21.89 15.87
CA ASN A 330 15.32 20.48 16.24
C ASN A 330 14.00 19.91 15.68
N TYR A 331 12.99 20.75 15.42
CA TYR A 331 11.73 20.32 14.78
C TYR A 331 11.87 20.07 13.26
N LEU A 332 12.95 20.54 12.63
CA LEU A 332 13.27 20.22 11.23
C LEU A 332 14.02 18.89 11.09
N ARG A 333 14.63 18.39 12.17
CA ARG A 333 15.26 17.07 12.14
C ARG A 333 14.16 16.02 12.21
N PRO A 334 14.22 14.97 11.36
CA PRO A 334 13.27 13.88 11.48
C PRO A 334 13.50 13.20 12.84
N LEU A 335 12.65 13.52 13.81
CA LEU A 335 12.50 12.74 15.03
C LEU A 335 12.09 11.35 14.56
N GLN A 336 12.99 10.38 14.68
CA GLN A 336 12.67 8.97 14.48
C GLN A 336 11.49 8.64 15.41
N GLY A 337 10.28 8.56 14.85
CA GLY A 337 9.13 7.95 15.51
C GLY A 337 7.85 8.78 15.70
N HIS A 338 7.72 10.04 15.25
CA HIS A 338 6.43 10.75 15.31
C HIS A 338 6.14 11.47 13.99
N GLY A 339 5.44 10.77 13.08
CA GLY A 339 4.83 11.39 11.91
C GLY A 339 3.61 12.22 12.35
N MET A 340 3.81 13.50 12.62
CA MET A 340 2.72 14.47 12.61
C MET A 340 2.40 14.83 11.16
N SER A 341 1.59 13.97 10.54
CA SER A 341 0.84 14.32 9.32
C SER A 341 -0.25 15.32 9.71
N THR A 342 0.02 16.61 9.56
CA THR A 342 -1.05 17.58 9.34
C THR A 342 -1.54 17.38 7.90
N GLY A 343 -2.87 17.44 7.73
CA GLY A 343 -3.61 16.80 6.64
C GLY A 343 -3.22 17.17 5.21
N ASP A 344 -3.47 16.22 4.31
CA ASP A 344 -3.41 16.31 2.84
C ASP A 344 -2.08 16.81 2.24
N ALA A 345 -0.98 16.11 2.56
CA ALA A 345 0.11 15.99 1.59
C ALA A 345 -0.39 15.08 0.46
N SER A 346 -0.98 15.68 -0.59
CA SER A 346 -1.22 15.02 -1.87
C SER A 346 -0.03 14.13 -2.19
N ALA A 347 -0.26 12.86 -2.55
CA ALA A 347 0.78 11.97 -3.03
C ALA A 347 1.77 12.77 -3.91
N ASN A 348 3.06 12.84 -3.56
CA ASN A 348 4.03 13.55 -4.40
C ASN A 348 4.11 12.76 -5.72
N HIS A 349 3.31 13.14 -6.72
CA HIS A 349 3.16 12.39 -7.99
C HIS A 349 4.43 12.42 -8.86
N ASN A 350 5.48 13.14 -8.43
CA ASN A 350 6.80 13.22 -9.05
C ASN A 350 7.92 12.96 -8.02
N ALA A 351 7.65 12.13 -6.99
CA ALA A 351 8.62 11.80 -5.94
C ALA A 351 9.86 11.06 -6.48
N ASP A 352 9.76 10.39 -7.62
CA ASP A 352 10.81 9.70 -8.36
C ASP A 352 11.65 10.62 -9.25
N LEU A 353 11.23 11.88 -9.41
CA LEU A 353 11.90 12.92 -10.20
C LEU A 353 12.11 12.49 -11.67
N GLU A 354 11.11 11.84 -12.28
CA GLU A 354 11.15 11.47 -13.70
C GLU A 354 10.91 12.65 -14.63
N ARG A 355 10.07 13.62 -14.21
CA ARG A 355 9.79 14.85 -14.95
C ARG A 355 10.39 16.06 -14.26
N GLN A 356 10.84 17.02 -15.06
CA GLN A 356 11.38 18.27 -14.52
C GLN A 356 10.25 19.09 -13.93
N ALA A 357 10.27 19.23 -12.60
CA ALA A 357 9.28 20.00 -11.87
C ALA A 357 9.58 21.50 -12.02
N CYS A 358 8.56 22.29 -12.35
CA CYS A 358 8.68 23.74 -12.42
C CYS A 358 7.39 24.44 -11.96
N HIS A 359 7.54 25.64 -11.42
CA HIS A 359 6.40 26.51 -11.14
C HIS A 359 5.52 26.71 -12.39
N PRO A 360 4.17 26.70 -12.28
CA PRO A 360 3.26 26.76 -13.43
C PRO A 360 3.53 27.92 -14.40
N PHE A 361 4.03 29.05 -13.88
CA PHE A 361 4.43 30.21 -14.70
C PHE A 361 5.48 29.87 -15.79
N TYR A 362 6.36 28.90 -15.53
CA TYR A 362 7.45 28.53 -16.45
C TYR A 362 7.14 27.28 -17.30
N GLU A 363 5.93 26.71 -17.21
CA GLU A 363 5.55 25.47 -17.88
C GLU A 363 5.90 25.48 -19.38
N SER A 364 5.62 26.60 -20.06
CA SER A 364 5.87 26.76 -21.51
C SER A 364 7.35 26.77 -21.92
N LEU A 365 8.29 26.88 -20.98
CA LEU A 365 9.74 26.91 -21.26
C LEU A 365 10.37 25.52 -21.31
N PHE A 366 9.67 24.49 -20.83
CA PHE A 366 10.18 23.13 -20.71
C PHE A 366 9.37 22.17 -21.59
N GLU A 367 10.04 21.12 -22.09
CA GLU A 367 9.37 20.06 -22.83
C GLU A 367 8.84 19.02 -21.82
N ASN A 368 7.51 18.89 -21.72
CA ASN A 368 6.82 17.95 -20.81
C ASN A 368 7.20 18.10 -19.32
N PRO A 369 7.09 19.32 -18.73
CA PRO A 369 7.37 19.53 -17.32
C PRO A 369 6.32 18.87 -16.41
N TYR A 370 6.68 18.75 -15.13
CA TYR A 370 5.72 18.47 -14.06
C TYR A 370 5.32 19.77 -13.37
N VAL A 371 4.03 20.03 -13.28
CA VAL A 371 3.45 21.18 -12.56
C VAL A 371 2.63 20.62 -11.40
N HIS A 372 2.95 21.04 -10.18
CA HIS A 372 2.27 20.53 -8.99
C HIS A 372 0.83 21.11 -8.90
N PRO A 373 -0.21 20.28 -8.69
CA PRO A 373 -1.60 20.76 -8.67
C PRO A 373 -1.89 21.82 -7.59
N SER A 374 -1.22 21.74 -6.44
CA SER A 374 -1.37 22.74 -5.37
C SER A 374 -0.63 24.05 -5.64
N GLU A 375 0.26 24.10 -6.65
CA GLU A 375 0.93 25.33 -7.07
C GLU A 375 0.20 25.98 -8.24
N ASP A 376 -0.87 25.37 -8.75
CA ASP A 376 -1.71 25.96 -9.78
C ASP A 376 -2.64 27.04 -9.20
N VAL A 377 -2.02 28.18 -8.92
CA VAL A 377 -2.68 29.42 -8.47
C VAL A 377 -3.58 30.01 -9.58
N TYR A 378 -3.42 29.56 -10.83
CA TYR A 378 -4.15 30.10 -11.98
C TYR A 378 -5.47 29.36 -12.24
N SER A 379 -5.62 28.10 -11.82
CA SER A 379 -6.87 27.34 -11.95
C SER A 379 -7.80 27.41 -10.74
N SER A 380 -7.25 27.56 -9.52
CA SER A 380 -8.02 27.68 -8.28
C SER A 380 -7.85 29.08 -7.66
N TYR A 381 -8.97 29.78 -7.52
CA TYR A 381 -8.98 31.16 -7.04
C TYR A 381 -9.10 31.26 -5.50
N ASP A 382 -9.21 30.14 -4.81
CA ASP A 382 -9.20 30.02 -3.35
C ASP A 382 -7.78 29.67 -2.82
N TYR A 383 -6.74 30.21 -3.44
CA TYR A 383 -5.36 29.94 -3.03
C TYR A 383 -4.93 30.82 -1.86
N THR A 384 -4.81 30.21 -0.68
CA THR A 384 -4.04 30.77 0.43
C THR A 384 -2.75 29.96 0.50
N PRO A 385 -1.57 30.54 0.21
CA PRO A 385 -0.32 29.79 0.32
C PRO A 385 -0.17 29.32 1.77
N CYS A 386 -0.17 28.00 1.98
CA CYS A 386 0.20 27.44 3.26
C CYS A 386 1.74 27.41 3.31
N GLU A 387 2.32 28.37 4.02
CA GLU A 387 3.77 28.44 4.21
C GLU A 387 4.22 27.28 5.10
N ASP A 388 5.15 26.48 4.58
CA ASP A 388 5.75 25.39 5.34
C ASP A 388 6.57 25.94 6.51
N PHE A 389 6.70 25.17 7.58
CA PHE A 389 7.43 25.55 8.78
C PHE A 389 8.87 26.00 8.49
N ALA A 390 9.54 25.34 7.54
CA ALA A 390 10.88 25.74 7.12
C ALA A 390 10.89 27.12 6.42
N GLU A 391 9.86 27.46 5.65
CA GLU A 391 9.72 28.76 4.98
C GLU A 391 9.45 29.87 6.00
N VAL A 392 8.53 29.62 6.94
CA VAL A 392 8.22 30.51 8.06
C VAL A 392 9.49 30.75 8.91
N LEU A 393 10.27 29.71 9.19
CA LEU A 393 11.54 29.83 9.92
C LEU A 393 12.59 30.62 9.15
N LEU A 394 12.73 30.40 7.84
CA LEU A 394 13.68 31.14 7.00
C LEU A 394 13.34 32.65 6.99
N ARG A 395 12.06 32.99 6.81
CA ARG A 395 11.58 34.38 6.85
C ARG A 395 11.82 35.01 8.21
N THR A 396 11.45 34.31 9.28
CA THR A 396 11.69 34.77 10.67
C THR A 396 13.18 35.04 10.90
N GLY A 397 14.04 34.13 10.45
CA GLY A 397 15.49 34.22 10.62
C GLY A 397 16.09 35.41 9.85
N LYS A 398 15.66 35.63 8.61
CA LYS A 398 16.14 36.74 7.79
C LYS A 398 15.62 38.11 8.27
N LEU A 399 14.40 38.17 8.79
CA LEU A 399 13.89 39.38 9.44
C LEU A 399 14.64 39.68 10.75
N ALA A 400 15.00 38.67 11.52
CA ALA A 400 15.83 38.83 12.72
C ALA A 400 17.25 39.34 12.38
N GLU A 401 17.86 38.75 11.34
CA GLU A 401 19.19 39.12 10.86
C GLU A 401 19.22 40.58 10.38
N THR A 402 18.25 40.99 9.56
CA THR A 402 18.12 42.37 9.06
C THR A 402 17.92 43.37 10.19
N ARG A 403 17.11 43.04 11.20
CA ARG A 403 16.92 43.86 12.41
C ARG A 403 18.22 44.04 13.22
N SER A 404 19.07 43.02 13.24
CA SER A 404 20.37 43.07 13.91
C SER A 404 21.48 43.71 13.06
N GLU A 405 21.16 44.22 11.87
CA GLU A 405 22.13 44.71 10.88
C GLU A 405 23.24 43.69 10.57
N GLY A 406 22.89 42.39 10.61
CA GLY A 406 23.82 41.28 10.37
C GLY A 406 24.74 40.91 11.55
N GLN A 407 24.55 41.49 12.73
CA GLN A 407 25.34 41.13 13.93
C GLN A 407 25.03 39.72 14.45
N ASN A 408 23.77 39.28 14.31
CA ASN A 408 23.32 37.94 14.68
C ASN A 408 22.92 37.17 13.42
N LEU A 409 23.83 36.34 12.91
CA LEU A 409 23.59 35.52 11.72
C LEU A 409 22.65 34.36 12.01
N PHE A 410 21.65 34.19 11.15
CA PHE A 410 20.71 33.08 11.20
C PHE A 410 21.38 31.78 10.67
N PRO A 411 21.37 30.67 11.43
CA PRO A 411 21.91 29.38 10.99
C PRO A 411 20.99 28.73 9.94
N ALA A 412 21.08 29.20 8.70
CA ALA A 412 20.16 28.82 7.63
C ALA A 412 20.41 27.43 7.01
N THR A 413 21.55 26.79 7.28
CA THR A 413 21.95 25.56 6.57
C THR A 413 20.91 24.44 6.65
N GLU A 414 20.46 24.07 7.85
CA GLU A 414 19.46 22.99 8.01
C GLU A 414 18.12 23.35 7.36
N VAL A 415 17.71 24.62 7.47
CA VAL A 415 16.45 25.13 6.89
C VAL A 415 16.51 25.11 5.36
N LEU A 416 17.60 25.57 4.77
CA LEU A 416 17.80 25.59 3.32
C LEU A 416 17.93 24.18 2.72
N LEU A 417 18.56 23.24 3.44
CA LEU A 417 18.64 21.85 3.00
C LEU A 417 17.26 21.16 3.02
N GLN A 418 16.44 21.46 4.03
CA GLN A 418 15.07 20.95 4.12
C GLN A 418 14.20 21.56 3.00
N LEU A 419 14.19 22.89 2.86
CA LEU A 419 13.48 23.58 1.79
C LEU A 419 13.90 23.14 0.39
N ALA A 420 15.20 22.90 0.16
CA ALA A 420 15.68 22.35 -1.10
C ALA A 420 15.08 20.96 -1.35
N SER A 421 15.10 20.07 -0.35
CA SER A 421 14.55 18.71 -0.44
C SER A 421 13.05 18.71 -0.73
N ASP A 422 12.30 19.61 -0.09
CA ASP A 422 10.85 19.71 -0.26
C ASP A 422 10.47 20.34 -1.61
N ALA A 423 11.32 21.23 -2.12
CA ALA A 423 11.14 21.86 -3.44
C ALA A 423 11.51 20.94 -4.61
N PHE A 424 12.44 19.99 -4.47
CA PHE A 424 12.90 19.11 -5.58
C PHE A 424 11.78 18.50 -6.43
N PRO A 425 10.74 17.86 -5.87
CA PRO A 425 9.66 17.26 -6.65
C PRO A 425 8.64 18.26 -7.23
N ARG A 426 8.63 19.51 -6.76
CA ARG A 426 7.63 20.54 -7.10
C ARG A 426 8.19 21.66 -7.99
N ASP A 427 9.38 22.18 -7.65
CA ASP A 427 10.12 23.18 -8.40
C ASP A 427 11.64 22.98 -8.23
N MET A 428 12.27 22.37 -9.25
CA MET A 428 13.73 22.14 -9.25
C MET A 428 14.54 23.43 -9.34
N THR A 429 13.97 24.51 -9.88
CA THR A 429 14.66 25.81 -9.96
C THR A 429 14.72 26.48 -8.60
N LEU A 430 13.63 26.40 -7.83
CA LEU A 430 13.58 26.84 -6.45
C LEU A 430 14.51 26.00 -5.56
N ALA A 431 14.51 24.68 -5.73
CA ALA A 431 15.45 23.80 -5.03
C ALA A 431 16.91 24.19 -5.28
N LEU A 432 17.27 24.44 -6.55
CA LEU A 432 18.61 24.93 -6.91
C LEU A 432 18.92 26.28 -6.25
N ALA A 433 17.96 27.21 -6.19
CA ALA A 433 18.15 28.51 -5.54
C ALA A 433 18.46 28.35 -4.04
N TYR A 434 17.76 27.45 -3.33
CA TYR A 434 18.07 27.14 -1.93
C TYR A 434 19.46 26.53 -1.75
N LEU A 435 19.87 25.60 -2.64
CA LEU A 435 21.21 25.01 -2.61
C LEU A 435 22.33 26.03 -2.91
N LEU A 436 22.07 27.01 -3.78
CA LEU A 436 23.01 28.09 -4.07
C LEU A 436 23.11 29.12 -2.93
N ALA A 437 22.07 29.24 -2.11
CA ALA A 437 22.04 30.09 -0.93
C ALA A 437 22.72 29.47 0.31
N LEU A 438 23.18 28.21 0.22
CA LEU A 438 23.84 27.53 1.34
C LEU A 438 25.12 28.27 1.78
N PRO A 439 25.32 28.49 3.09
CA PRO A 439 26.55 29.08 3.60
C PRO A 439 27.80 28.27 3.27
N GLN A 440 27.67 26.93 3.27
CA GLN A 440 28.73 25.99 2.95
C GLN A 440 28.33 25.13 1.74
N VAL A 441 29.05 25.27 0.64
CA VAL A 441 28.68 24.72 -0.67
C VAL A 441 28.69 23.18 -0.72
N LEU A 442 29.57 22.53 0.05
CA LEU A 442 29.65 21.06 0.07
C LEU A 442 28.47 20.40 0.81
N ASP A 443 27.75 21.14 1.66
CA ASP A 443 26.61 20.60 2.40
C ASP A 443 25.45 20.22 1.46
N ALA A 444 25.42 20.76 0.24
CA ALA A 444 24.47 20.38 -0.81
C ALA A 444 24.50 18.87 -1.11
N ASN A 445 25.63 18.19 -0.89
CA ASN A 445 25.73 16.74 -1.05
C ASN A 445 24.72 15.99 -0.19
N SER A 446 24.51 16.45 1.05
CA SER A 446 23.54 15.84 1.98
C SER A 446 22.09 15.93 1.48
N CYS A 447 21.77 16.92 0.64
CA CYS A 447 20.48 17.04 -0.01
C CYS A 447 20.40 16.08 -1.21
N PHE A 448 21.40 16.11 -2.11
CA PHE A 448 21.43 15.25 -3.30
C PHE A 448 21.49 13.75 -2.97
N GLU A 449 22.08 13.35 -1.83
CA GLU A 449 22.07 11.95 -1.36
C GLU A 449 20.71 11.48 -0.85
N LYS A 450 19.85 12.40 -0.38
CA LYS A 450 18.48 12.08 0.04
C LYS A 450 17.51 11.96 -1.14
N GLN A 451 17.84 12.55 -2.29
CA GLN A 451 17.00 12.51 -3.48
C GLN A 451 17.08 11.14 -4.18
N PRO A 452 16.01 10.71 -4.89
CA PRO A 452 16.08 9.51 -5.72
C PRO A 452 17.13 9.69 -6.83
N ALA A 453 17.80 8.60 -7.19
CA ALA A 453 18.77 8.57 -8.29
C ALA A 453 18.03 8.61 -9.64
N SER A 454 17.68 9.81 -10.10
CA SER A 454 17.08 10.06 -11.40
C SER A 454 18.07 10.79 -12.32
N ALA A 455 17.82 10.76 -13.64
CA ALA A 455 18.63 11.53 -14.58
C ALA A 455 18.66 13.02 -14.21
N LEU A 456 17.53 13.57 -13.80
CA LEU A 456 17.39 14.98 -13.46
C LEU A 456 18.14 15.35 -12.17
N SER A 457 18.05 14.53 -11.12
CA SER A 457 18.75 14.81 -9.86
C SER A 457 20.27 14.73 -10.02
N LEU A 458 20.77 13.72 -10.76
CA LEU A 458 22.19 13.54 -11.05
C LEU A 458 22.75 14.62 -11.99
N GLN A 459 21.97 15.05 -12.99
CA GLN A 459 22.32 16.17 -13.86
C GLN A 459 22.34 17.49 -13.10
N LEU A 460 21.36 17.74 -12.22
CA LEU A 460 21.30 18.95 -11.41
C LEU A 460 22.46 19.01 -10.41
N ALA A 461 22.84 17.89 -9.79
CA ALA A 461 24.03 17.80 -8.95
C ALA A 461 25.30 18.11 -9.74
N SER A 462 25.46 17.51 -10.92
CA SER A 462 26.59 17.78 -11.82
C SER A 462 26.63 19.25 -12.24
N TYR A 463 25.48 19.85 -12.53
CA TYR A 463 25.36 21.28 -12.85
C TYR A 463 25.71 22.18 -11.67
N TYR A 464 25.20 21.89 -10.47
CA TYR A 464 25.49 22.61 -9.24
C TYR A 464 26.98 22.66 -8.96
N TYR A 465 27.66 21.51 -8.92
CA TYR A 465 29.10 21.47 -8.66
C TYR A 465 29.90 22.12 -9.79
N SER A 466 29.49 21.96 -11.04
CA SER A 466 30.12 22.66 -12.18
C SER A 466 30.03 24.18 -12.04
N LEU A 467 28.86 24.70 -11.64
CA LEU A 467 28.63 26.13 -11.42
C LEU A 467 29.50 26.66 -10.26
N GLN A 468 29.61 25.90 -9.17
CA GLN A 468 30.41 26.27 -7.99
C GLN A 468 31.91 26.26 -8.27
N ILE A 469 32.39 25.28 -9.05
CA ILE A 469 33.78 25.22 -9.54
C ILE A 469 34.04 26.38 -10.50
N TYR A 470 33.13 26.63 -11.46
CA TYR A 470 33.27 27.72 -12.42
C TYR A 470 33.36 29.08 -11.73
N SER A 471 32.48 29.36 -10.76
CA SER A 471 32.46 30.60 -9.98
C SER A 471 33.81 30.86 -9.28
N ARG A 472 34.41 29.83 -8.67
CA ARG A 472 35.71 29.91 -7.98
C ARG A 472 36.90 30.00 -8.93
N LEU A 473 36.79 29.41 -10.12
CA LEU A 473 37.85 29.38 -11.14
C LEU A 473 37.64 30.40 -12.27
N ALA A 474 36.73 31.37 -12.09
CA ALA A 474 36.30 32.30 -13.13
C ALA A 474 37.46 33.05 -13.82
N SER A 475 38.54 33.36 -13.09
CA SER A 475 39.74 34.02 -13.63
C SER A 475 40.59 33.13 -14.54
N CYS A 476 40.47 31.81 -14.41
CA CYS A 476 41.21 30.81 -15.20
C CYS A 476 40.59 30.55 -16.57
N PHE A 477 39.33 30.93 -16.78
CA PHE A 477 38.64 30.81 -18.07
C PHE A 477 38.90 32.07 -18.90
N THR A 478 40.09 32.16 -19.49
CA THR A 478 40.63 33.36 -20.16
C THR A 478 39.90 33.81 -21.43
N ASN A 479 38.83 33.13 -21.87
CA ASN A 479 38.25 33.35 -23.20
C ASN A 479 36.74 33.58 -23.26
N ALA A 480 36.06 33.83 -22.16
CA ALA A 480 34.64 34.14 -22.24
C ALA A 480 34.16 35.12 -21.18
N LYS A 481 33.84 36.34 -21.62
CA LYS A 481 32.72 37.11 -21.06
C LYS A 481 31.40 36.40 -21.41
N HIS A 482 31.30 35.09 -21.18
CA HIS A 482 30.04 34.38 -21.35
C HIS A 482 29.18 34.81 -20.16
N PRO A 483 28.07 35.51 -20.37
CA PRO A 483 27.08 35.65 -19.31
C PRO A 483 26.66 34.23 -18.91
N LEU A 484 27.03 33.80 -17.70
CA LEU A 484 26.73 32.47 -17.15
C LEU A 484 25.25 32.09 -17.33
N TYR A 485 24.36 33.07 -17.21
CA TYR A 485 22.91 32.95 -17.39
C TYR A 485 22.45 32.71 -18.84
N ARG A 486 23.34 32.73 -19.84
CA ARG A 486 23.03 32.39 -21.24
C ARG A 486 23.70 31.09 -21.71
N VAL A 487 24.50 30.45 -20.86
CA VAL A 487 25.18 29.21 -21.20
C VAL A 487 24.25 28.07 -20.86
N ASP A 488 24.07 27.15 -21.80
CA ASP A 488 23.32 25.92 -21.57
C ASP A 488 23.98 25.11 -20.43
N PRO A 489 23.21 24.60 -19.44
CA PRO A 489 23.75 23.81 -18.33
C PRO A 489 24.68 22.67 -18.77
N LYS A 490 24.38 22.02 -19.89
CA LYS A 490 25.15 20.90 -20.44
C LYS A 490 26.51 21.36 -20.96
N GLU A 491 26.57 22.52 -21.61
CA GLU A 491 27.83 23.11 -22.07
C GLU A 491 28.70 23.57 -20.90
N LEU A 492 28.09 24.07 -19.81
CA LEU A 492 28.84 24.43 -18.60
C LEU A 492 29.48 23.20 -17.97
N ILE A 493 28.72 22.12 -17.76
CA ILE A 493 29.24 20.85 -17.23
C ILE A 493 30.39 20.36 -18.11
N ARG A 494 30.20 20.33 -19.44
CA ARG A 494 31.22 19.87 -20.39
C ARG A 494 32.50 20.72 -20.31
N LEU A 495 32.36 22.05 -20.23
CA LEU A 495 33.49 22.97 -20.14
C LEU A 495 34.30 22.75 -18.86
N VAL A 496 33.63 22.61 -17.72
CA VAL A 496 34.27 22.40 -16.42
C VAL A 496 34.92 21.02 -16.36
N THR A 497 34.20 19.95 -16.72
CA THR A 497 34.73 18.58 -16.71
C THR A 497 35.96 18.44 -17.62
N ARG A 498 35.95 19.07 -18.81
CA ARG A 498 37.12 19.08 -19.69
C ARG A 498 38.31 19.81 -19.06
N HIS A 499 38.10 20.98 -18.46
CA HIS A 499 39.17 21.74 -17.82
C HIS A 499 39.79 21.00 -16.63
N VAL A 500 38.95 20.30 -15.85
CA VAL A 500 39.38 19.47 -14.72
C VAL A 500 40.17 18.24 -15.20
N GLY A 501 39.73 17.59 -16.28
CA GLY A 501 40.42 16.44 -16.86
C GLY A 501 41.78 16.79 -17.47
N GLU A 502 41.86 17.86 -18.27
CA GLU A 502 43.11 18.30 -18.93
C GLU A 502 44.24 18.65 -17.95
N LYS A 503 43.91 19.15 -16.76
CA LYS A 503 44.89 19.52 -15.72
C LYS A 503 45.22 18.41 -14.72
N GLN A 504 44.50 17.29 -14.77
CA GLN A 504 44.74 16.15 -13.90
C GLN A 504 46.01 15.38 -14.31
N ASP A 505 46.29 15.33 -15.60
CA ASP A 505 47.51 14.73 -16.15
C ASP A 505 48.79 15.54 -15.79
N ASP A 506 48.64 16.81 -15.43
CA ASP A 506 49.74 17.74 -15.11
C ASP A 506 50.01 17.91 -13.59
N ASN A 507 49.40 17.09 -12.73
CA ASN A 507 49.58 17.13 -11.27
C ASN A 507 49.22 18.51 -10.66
N ALA A 508 48.11 19.10 -11.10
CA ALA A 508 47.67 20.42 -10.67
C ALA A 508 47.28 20.45 -9.18
N ASN A 509 47.93 21.33 -8.41
CA ASN A 509 47.67 21.53 -6.98
C ASN A 509 46.48 22.49 -6.77
N TRP A 510 45.26 21.95 -6.77
CA TRP A 510 44.04 22.73 -6.54
C TRP A 510 43.90 23.16 -5.08
N PRO A 511 43.24 24.29 -4.77
CA PRO A 511 42.79 24.58 -3.42
C PRO A 511 41.91 23.45 -2.88
N ALA A 512 42.08 23.07 -1.61
CA ALA A 512 41.39 21.93 -1.01
C ALA A 512 39.85 21.96 -1.17
N GLU A 513 39.26 23.16 -1.12
CA GLU A 513 37.83 23.37 -1.35
C GLU A 513 37.41 23.03 -2.79
N VAL A 514 38.22 23.42 -3.77
CA VAL A 514 37.97 23.12 -5.20
C VAL A 514 38.21 21.65 -5.49
N ASP A 515 39.22 21.03 -4.89
CA ASP A 515 39.51 19.61 -5.04
C ASP A 515 38.37 18.73 -4.51
N ALA A 516 37.79 19.09 -3.35
CA ALA A 516 36.60 18.43 -2.81
C ALA A 516 35.39 18.55 -3.75
N LEU A 517 35.15 19.74 -4.34
CA LEU A 517 34.08 19.95 -5.33
C LEU A 517 34.31 19.13 -6.61
N ILE A 518 35.56 19.04 -7.07
CA ILE A 518 35.95 18.20 -8.21
C ILE A 518 35.68 16.72 -7.90
N GLY A 519 35.99 16.26 -6.68
CA GLY A 519 35.67 14.91 -6.22
C GLY A 519 34.17 14.61 -6.33
N GLN A 520 33.32 15.53 -5.88
CA GLN A 520 31.86 15.39 -5.99
C GLN A 520 31.37 15.41 -7.44
N LEU A 521 31.88 16.34 -8.27
CA LEU A 521 31.53 16.38 -9.70
C LEU A 521 31.84 15.06 -10.41
N ARG A 522 33.00 14.43 -10.12
CA ARG A 522 33.36 13.12 -10.68
C ARG A 522 32.41 12.03 -10.21
N ALA A 523 32.13 11.96 -8.92
CA ALA A 523 31.22 10.95 -8.36
C ALA A 523 29.82 11.02 -8.98
N TYR A 524 29.25 12.21 -9.14
CA TYR A 524 27.93 12.38 -9.77
C TYR A 524 27.98 12.16 -11.30
N SER A 525 29.08 12.50 -11.97
CA SER A 525 29.27 12.21 -13.40
C SER A 525 29.34 10.70 -13.66
N GLU A 526 30.04 9.94 -12.80
CA GLU A 526 30.11 8.47 -12.88
C GLU A 526 28.74 7.83 -12.62
N ARG A 527 28.03 8.26 -11.57
CA ARG A 527 26.67 7.80 -11.28
C ARG A 527 25.71 8.08 -12.44
N LEU A 528 25.80 9.25 -13.06
CA LEU A 528 24.99 9.60 -14.24
C LEU A 528 25.32 8.70 -15.44
N ALA A 529 26.60 8.42 -15.67
CA ALA A 529 27.02 7.53 -16.76
C ALA A 529 26.53 6.09 -16.54
N ASP A 530 26.56 5.59 -15.30
CA ASP A 530 26.04 4.27 -14.93
C ASP A 530 24.52 4.19 -15.04
N PHE A 531 23.82 5.23 -14.59
CA PHE A 531 22.37 5.34 -14.76
C PHE A 531 21.96 5.34 -16.23
N THR A 532 22.66 6.12 -17.07
CA THR A 532 22.40 6.16 -18.53
C THR A 532 22.66 4.79 -19.17
N GLN A 533 23.73 4.11 -18.77
CA GLN A 533 24.03 2.76 -19.24
C GLN A 533 22.93 1.76 -18.84
N ALA A 534 22.42 1.86 -17.61
CA ALA A 534 21.33 1.02 -17.14
C ALA A 534 20.03 1.25 -17.92
N GLN A 535 19.70 2.50 -18.26
CA GLN A 535 18.54 2.82 -19.10
C GLN A 535 18.66 2.21 -20.51
N VAL A 536 19.86 2.25 -21.11
CA VAL A 536 20.10 1.57 -22.40
C VAL A 536 19.87 0.07 -22.26
N LEU A 537 20.36 -0.57 -21.19
CA LEU A 537 20.14 -2.00 -20.93
C LEU A 537 18.66 -2.34 -20.70
N GLN A 538 17.91 -1.47 -20.02
CA GLN A 538 16.47 -1.61 -19.85
C GLN A 538 15.73 -1.51 -21.20
N GLY A 539 16.14 -0.58 -22.07
CA GLY A 539 15.60 -0.43 -23.43
C GLY A 539 15.86 -1.63 -24.36
N LEU A 540 16.87 -2.45 -24.05
CA LEU A 540 17.11 -3.74 -24.72
C LEU A 540 16.17 -4.86 -24.26
N GLY A 541 15.20 -4.56 -23.38
CA GLY A 541 14.19 -5.50 -22.90
C GLY A 541 14.70 -6.53 -21.89
N ARG A 542 15.80 -6.23 -21.19
CA ARG A 542 16.52 -7.18 -20.31
C ARG A 542 16.21 -7.05 -18.82
N GLY A 543 15.17 -6.29 -18.44
CA GLY A 543 14.65 -6.27 -17.06
C GLY A 543 15.63 -5.74 -16.02
N VAL A 544 16.45 -4.75 -16.36
CA VAL A 544 17.44 -4.15 -15.46
C VAL A 544 16.78 -3.07 -14.59
N ASP A 545 16.98 -3.16 -13.28
CA ASP A 545 16.66 -2.10 -12.33
C ASP A 545 17.73 -1.01 -12.43
N THR A 546 17.34 0.16 -12.93
CA THR A 546 18.24 1.27 -13.21
C THR A 546 18.82 1.91 -11.95
N GLN A 547 18.04 2.01 -10.89
CA GLN A 547 18.48 2.59 -9.63
C GLN A 547 19.48 1.66 -8.95
N ARG A 548 19.17 0.37 -8.88
CA ARG A 548 20.05 -0.64 -8.29
C ARG A 548 21.33 -0.81 -9.10
N PHE A 549 21.25 -0.79 -10.43
CA PHE A 549 22.43 -0.84 -11.29
C PHE A 549 23.34 0.37 -11.08
N SER A 550 22.85 1.57 -10.79
CA SER A 550 23.73 2.73 -10.58
C SER A 550 24.51 2.69 -9.26
N SER A 551 23.96 2.04 -8.23
CA SER A 551 24.39 2.16 -6.83
C SER A 551 25.01 0.88 -6.25
N ASP A 552 24.56 -0.31 -6.67
CA ASP A 552 24.95 -1.60 -6.10
C ASP A 552 25.96 -2.32 -7.00
N ALA A 553 27.21 -2.43 -6.54
CA ALA A 553 28.29 -3.08 -7.28
C ALA A 553 28.07 -4.60 -7.46
N GLN A 554 27.42 -5.25 -6.50
CA GLN A 554 27.10 -6.67 -6.59
C GLN A 554 26.00 -6.91 -7.62
N TYR A 555 24.96 -6.07 -7.63
CA TYR A 555 23.93 -6.12 -8.65
C TYR A 555 24.45 -5.80 -10.05
N LYS A 556 25.39 -4.84 -10.20
CA LYS A 556 26.10 -4.61 -11.47
C LYS A 556 26.76 -5.90 -11.96
N LYS A 557 27.50 -6.57 -11.09
CA LYS A 557 28.18 -7.83 -11.39
C LYS A 557 27.19 -8.91 -11.83
N GLU A 558 26.14 -9.15 -11.06
CA GLU A 558 25.09 -10.14 -11.37
C GLU A 558 24.38 -9.84 -12.70
N THR A 559 24.07 -8.57 -12.96
CA THR A 559 23.45 -8.14 -14.22
C THR A 559 24.37 -8.41 -15.42
N ILE A 560 25.67 -8.13 -15.29
CA ILE A 560 26.65 -8.39 -16.35
C ILE A 560 26.78 -9.89 -16.63
N LEU A 561 26.82 -10.71 -15.58
CA LEU A 561 26.84 -12.18 -15.72
C LEU A 561 25.56 -12.69 -16.39
N GLY A 562 24.39 -12.20 -15.99
CA GLY A 562 23.12 -12.54 -16.63
C GLY A 562 23.05 -12.09 -18.10
N LEU A 563 23.65 -10.96 -18.47
CA LEU A 563 23.77 -10.54 -19.87
C LEU A 563 24.65 -11.47 -20.70
N ALA A 564 25.60 -12.19 -20.07
CA ALA A 564 26.43 -13.17 -20.75
C ALA A 564 25.66 -14.46 -21.10
N GLU A 565 24.51 -14.71 -20.48
CA GLU A 565 23.60 -15.85 -20.76
C GLU A 565 22.75 -15.57 -22.02
N THR A 566 23.41 -15.40 -23.17
CA THR A 566 22.76 -15.02 -24.43
C THR A 566 23.37 -15.72 -25.63
N LEU A 567 22.54 -16.02 -26.62
CA LEU A 567 22.99 -16.49 -27.93
C LEU A 567 23.33 -15.34 -28.89
N ASP A 568 22.85 -14.14 -28.61
CA ASP A 568 23.12 -12.92 -29.39
C ASP A 568 24.56 -12.45 -29.18
N GLU A 569 25.33 -12.45 -30.26
CA GLU A 569 26.75 -12.09 -30.27
C GLU A 569 26.97 -10.60 -29.89
N SER A 570 26.04 -9.71 -30.27
CA SER A 570 26.15 -8.29 -29.93
C SER A 570 25.98 -8.04 -28.43
N VAL A 571 24.99 -8.71 -27.80
CA VAL A 571 24.72 -8.63 -26.37
C VAL A 571 25.86 -9.27 -25.57
N TYR A 572 26.40 -10.39 -26.07
CA TYR A 572 27.55 -11.03 -25.48
C TYR A 572 28.80 -10.13 -25.49
N HIS A 573 29.05 -9.38 -26.57
CA HIS A 573 30.13 -8.40 -26.59
C HIS A 573 29.88 -7.20 -25.66
N ILE A 574 28.63 -6.78 -25.49
CA ILE A 574 28.26 -5.75 -24.51
C ILE A 574 28.59 -6.23 -23.08
N SER A 575 28.28 -7.47 -22.72
CA SER A 575 28.61 -7.98 -21.37
C SER A 575 30.11 -7.99 -21.10
N ILE A 576 30.94 -8.35 -22.10
CA ILE A 576 32.41 -8.26 -22.00
C ILE A 576 32.86 -6.81 -21.80
N SER A 577 32.33 -5.86 -22.58
CA SER A 577 32.70 -4.45 -22.46
C SER A 577 32.31 -3.87 -21.10
N LEU A 578 31.15 -4.26 -20.56
CA LEU A 578 30.71 -3.83 -19.23
C LEU A 578 31.56 -4.48 -18.14
N ALA A 579 31.90 -5.77 -18.27
CA ALA A 579 32.79 -6.45 -17.33
C ALA A 579 34.16 -5.74 -17.24
N GLN A 580 34.71 -5.33 -18.38
CA GLN A 580 35.96 -4.56 -18.42
C GLN A 580 35.83 -3.18 -17.77
N ARG A 581 34.72 -2.47 -18.01
CA ARG A 581 34.47 -1.14 -17.43
C ARG A 581 34.29 -1.20 -15.91
N TYR A 582 33.58 -2.19 -15.40
CA TYR A 582 33.26 -2.34 -13.97
C TYR A 582 34.21 -3.29 -13.23
N SER A 583 35.33 -3.67 -13.84
CA SER A 583 36.34 -4.56 -13.26
C SER A 583 35.81 -5.94 -12.80
N VAL A 584 34.80 -6.48 -13.49
CA VAL A 584 34.34 -7.86 -13.29
C VAL A 584 35.30 -8.83 -14.01
N PRO A 585 35.79 -9.90 -13.35
CA PRO A 585 36.71 -10.84 -13.97
C PRO A 585 36.10 -11.51 -15.22
N LEU A 586 36.81 -11.45 -16.34
CA LEU A 586 36.36 -12.10 -17.59
C LEU A 586 36.24 -13.63 -17.46
N TRP A 587 37.00 -14.23 -16.54
CA TRP A 587 36.86 -15.65 -16.23
C TRP A 587 35.44 -16.00 -15.80
N GLU A 588 34.82 -15.19 -14.94
CA GLU A 588 33.45 -15.42 -14.47
C GLU A 588 32.45 -15.28 -15.62
N VAL A 589 32.57 -14.23 -16.44
CA VAL A 589 31.70 -14.01 -17.61
C VAL A 589 31.76 -15.20 -18.58
N TYR A 590 32.96 -15.73 -18.84
CA TYR A 590 33.14 -16.88 -19.72
C TYR A 590 32.63 -18.18 -19.11
N MET A 591 32.78 -18.36 -17.79
CA MET A 591 32.28 -19.55 -17.10
C MET A 591 30.75 -19.55 -17.07
N THR A 592 30.11 -18.41 -16.78
CA THR A 592 28.65 -18.23 -16.84
C THR A 592 28.12 -18.49 -18.25
N HIS A 593 28.79 -17.95 -19.29
CA HIS A 593 28.38 -18.25 -20.66
C HIS A 593 28.51 -19.74 -20.99
N LEU A 594 29.60 -20.38 -20.58
CA LEU A 594 29.79 -21.83 -20.78
C LEU A 594 28.71 -22.65 -20.07
N GLU A 595 28.35 -22.29 -18.84
CA GLU A 595 27.25 -22.91 -18.12
C GLU A 595 25.94 -22.81 -18.90
N PHE A 596 25.55 -21.60 -19.30
CA PHE A 596 24.36 -21.34 -20.12
C PHE A 596 24.32 -22.19 -21.39
N LEU A 597 25.47 -22.38 -22.07
CA LEU A 597 25.55 -23.22 -23.26
C LEU A 597 25.15 -24.68 -22.96
N PHE A 598 25.46 -25.21 -21.78
CA PHE A 598 25.12 -26.58 -21.41
C PHE A 598 23.73 -26.74 -20.80
N THR A 599 23.21 -25.71 -20.12
CA THR A 599 21.94 -25.76 -19.39
C THR A 599 20.77 -25.28 -20.26
N ASP A 600 20.73 -23.99 -20.57
CA ASP A 600 19.51 -23.28 -21.01
C ASP A 600 19.54 -22.83 -22.47
N SER A 601 20.69 -22.93 -23.14
CA SER A 601 20.83 -22.48 -24.53
C SER A 601 19.98 -23.23 -25.55
N GLY A 602 19.56 -24.46 -25.25
CA GLY A 602 18.83 -25.34 -26.18
C GLY A 602 19.64 -25.82 -27.39
N LEU A 603 20.94 -25.48 -27.47
CA LEU A 603 21.79 -25.84 -28.61
C LEU A 603 22.12 -27.34 -28.65
N PRO A 604 22.28 -27.93 -29.84
CA PRO A 604 22.80 -29.28 -29.98
C PRO A 604 24.31 -29.32 -29.65
N THR A 605 24.81 -30.48 -29.23
CA THR A 605 26.17 -30.63 -28.68
C THR A 605 27.29 -30.19 -29.64
N ASN A 606 27.10 -30.35 -30.95
CA ASN A 606 28.04 -29.91 -31.98
C ASN A 606 28.11 -28.37 -32.13
N GLU A 607 26.99 -27.67 -31.91
CA GLU A 607 26.96 -26.20 -31.98
C GLU A 607 27.56 -25.57 -30.72
N ILE A 608 27.36 -26.20 -29.55
CA ILE A 608 28.04 -25.81 -28.30
C ILE A 608 29.56 -25.90 -28.49
N GLU A 609 30.06 -27.02 -29.01
CA GLU A 609 31.48 -27.23 -29.27
C GLU A 609 32.04 -26.16 -30.23
N SER A 610 31.36 -25.92 -31.36
CA SER A 610 31.76 -24.88 -32.32
C SER A 610 31.75 -23.47 -31.71
N ARG A 611 30.79 -23.15 -30.84
CA ARG A 611 30.68 -21.83 -30.22
C ARG A 611 31.79 -21.61 -29.19
N CYS A 612 32.07 -22.60 -28.34
CA CYS A 612 33.19 -22.57 -27.39
C CYS A 612 34.53 -22.32 -28.08
N GLU A 613 34.75 -22.92 -29.25
CA GLU A 613 35.94 -22.68 -30.07
C GLU A 613 35.95 -21.28 -30.68
N SER A 614 34.85 -20.84 -31.29
CA SER A 614 34.77 -19.53 -31.96
C SER A 614 34.98 -18.34 -31.02
N LEU A 615 34.46 -18.43 -29.78
CA LEU A 615 34.58 -17.39 -28.76
C LEU A 615 35.88 -17.53 -27.94
N GLY A 616 36.66 -18.60 -28.14
CA GLY A 616 37.94 -18.80 -27.46
C GLY A 616 37.83 -18.93 -25.93
N LEU A 617 36.69 -19.39 -25.40
CA LEU A 617 36.38 -19.39 -23.95
C LEU A 617 37.47 -20.09 -23.13
N LEU A 618 37.94 -21.23 -23.64
CA LEU A 618 38.93 -22.09 -22.97
C LEU A 618 40.31 -21.44 -22.83
N ALA A 619 40.64 -20.39 -23.61
CA ALA A 619 41.94 -19.72 -23.48
C ALA A 619 42.09 -19.02 -22.12
N THR A 620 40.98 -18.50 -21.57
CA THR A 620 40.95 -17.80 -20.29
C THR A 620 40.58 -18.73 -19.15
N LEU A 621 39.65 -19.67 -19.37
CA LEU A 621 39.18 -20.60 -18.33
C LEU A 621 40.29 -21.55 -17.83
N LYS A 622 41.28 -21.87 -18.68
CA LYS A 622 42.44 -22.68 -18.30
C LYS A 622 43.36 -22.05 -17.25
N ASN A 623 43.23 -20.75 -17.00
CA ASN A 623 44.06 -20.06 -16.02
C ASN A 623 43.75 -20.50 -14.58
N ASP A 624 42.54 -21.01 -14.31
CA ASP A 624 42.15 -21.60 -13.02
C ASP A 624 41.43 -22.96 -13.20
N PRO A 625 42.19 -24.07 -13.27
CA PRO A 625 41.62 -25.40 -13.47
C PRO A 625 40.86 -25.98 -12.26
N GLU A 626 41.13 -25.48 -11.05
CA GLU A 626 40.49 -25.95 -9.81
C GLU A 626 39.07 -25.38 -9.73
N GLU A 627 38.95 -24.06 -9.89
CA GLU A 627 37.65 -23.37 -9.89
C GLU A 627 36.77 -23.84 -11.05
N PHE A 628 37.37 -24.03 -12.24
CA PHE A 628 36.67 -24.57 -13.40
C PHE A 628 36.08 -25.96 -13.12
N TYR A 629 36.84 -26.85 -12.48
CA TYR A 629 36.35 -28.19 -12.14
C TYR A 629 35.22 -28.15 -11.12
N ALA A 630 35.37 -27.35 -10.05
CA ALA A 630 34.35 -27.21 -9.02
C ALA A 630 33.03 -26.68 -9.60
N HIS A 631 33.11 -25.69 -10.48
CA HIS A 631 31.94 -25.09 -11.13
C HIS A 631 31.26 -26.06 -12.11
N MET A 632 32.04 -26.73 -12.96
CA MET A 632 31.55 -27.74 -13.89
C MET A 632 30.84 -28.90 -13.17
N LEU A 633 31.37 -29.34 -12.02
CA LEU A 633 30.75 -30.41 -11.23
C LEU A 633 29.44 -29.97 -10.56
N LYS A 634 29.39 -28.75 -10.04
CA LYS A 634 28.24 -28.26 -9.26
C LYS A 634 27.06 -27.82 -10.13
N TYR A 635 27.32 -27.13 -11.23
CA TYR A 635 26.27 -26.46 -12.02
C TYR A 635 26.04 -27.12 -13.38
N VAL A 636 27.12 -27.45 -14.10
CA VAL A 636 27.00 -27.99 -15.48
C VAL A 636 26.67 -29.48 -15.48
N TYR A 637 27.32 -30.27 -14.61
CA TYR A 637 27.08 -31.71 -14.57
C TYR A 637 25.60 -31.99 -14.30
N PRO A 638 24.93 -31.57 -13.22
CA PRO A 638 23.53 -31.94 -12.97
C PRO A 638 22.56 -31.74 -14.16
N ALA A 639 22.76 -30.70 -14.97
CA ALA A 639 21.91 -30.37 -16.12
C ALA A 639 22.01 -31.34 -17.33
N ILE A 640 23.11 -32.10 -17.48
CA ILE A 640 23.27 -33.00 -18.63
C ILE A 640 22.48 -34.30 -18.43
N ALA A 641 21.56 -34.65 -19.33
CA ALA A 641 20.84 -35.92 -19.24
C ALA A 641 21.80 -37.12 -19.27
N GLY A 642 21.60 -38.09 -18.36
CA GLY A 642 22.46 -39.28 -18.27
C GLY A 642 22.42 -40.17 -19.52
N SER A 643 21.37 -40.07 -20.33
CA SER A 643 21.22 -40.75 -21.62
C SER A 643 21.91 -40.02 -22.79
N ASP A 644 22.28 -38.75 -22.64
CA ASP A 644 23.02 -38.00 -23.67
C ASP A 644 24.53 -38.27 -23.57
N LEU A 645 24.91 -39.43 -24.08
CA LEU A 645 26.31 -39.87 -24.13
C LEU A 645 27.20 -38.93 -24.95
N SER A 646 26.64 -38.08 -25.83
CA SER A 646 27.42 -37.13 -26.63
C SER A 646 27.73 -35.87 -25.83
N ARG A 647 26.77 -35.32 -25.10
CA ARG A 647 26.96 -34.16 -24.24
C ARG A 647 27.83 -34.49 -23.02
N LEU A 648 27.69 -35.70 -22.45
CA LEU A 648 28.61 -36.21 -21.43
C LEU A 648 30.04 -36.38 -21.97
N LEU A 649 30.19 -36.85 -23.23
CA LEU A 649 31.50 -36.94 -23.86
C LEU A 649 32.14 -35.56 -24.02
N LEU A 650 31.39 -34.54 -24.44
CA LEU A 650 31.88 -33.16 -24.53
C LEU A 650 32.30 -32.64 -23.15
N TYR A 651 31.46 -32.81 -22.12
CA TYR A 651 31.76 -32.43 -20.73
C TYR A 651 33.10 -33.00 -20.24
N TYR A 652 33.30 -34.32 -20.34
CA TYR A 652 34.56 -34.92 -19.90
C TYR A 652 35.76 -34.57 -20.81
N SER A 653 35.52 -34.26 -22.09
CA SER A 653 36.57 -33.78 -23.00
C SER A 653 37.01 -32.36 -22.64
N LEU A 654 36.09 -31.49 -22.20
CA LEU A 654 36.42 -30.16 -21.69
C LEU A 654 37.25 -30.24 -20.40
N LEU A 655 36.86 -31.11 -19.46
CA LEU A 655 37.65 -31.37 -18.24
C LEU A 655 39.06 -31.93 -18.55
N GLU A 656 39.18 -32.77 -19.58
CA GLU A 656 40.48 -33.25 -20.08
C GLU A 656 41.30 -32.10 -20.69
N SER A 657 40.67 -31.22 -21.47
CA SER A 657 41.34 -30.10 -22.15
C SER A 657 41.86 -28.99 -21.21
N CYS A 658 41.28 -28.88 -20.01
CA CYS A 658 41.70 -27.96 -18.95
C CYS A 658 42.64 -28.61 -17.92
N ASP A 659 43.11 -29.84 -18.17
CA ASP A 659 44.02 -30.59 -17.28
C ASP A 659 43.51 -30.76 -15.83
N CYS A 660 42.20 -30.80 -15.62
CA CYS A 660 41.56 -30.91 -14.29
C CYS A 660 41.82 -32.24 -13.55
N THR A 661 42.63 -33.13 -14.13
CA THR A 661 42.90 -34.50 -13.64
C THR A 661 43.42 -34.58 -12.20
N LYS A 662 44.00 -33.49 -11.68
CA LYS A 662 44.55 -33.42 -10.31
C LYS A 662 43.48 -33.18 -9.23
N TYR A 663 42.31 -32.66 -9.61
CA TYR A 663 41.26 -32.22 -8.69
C TYR A 663 40.06 -33.17 -8.64
N VAL A 664 40.00 -34.15 -9.55
CA VAL A 664 38.94 -35.17 -9.58
C VAL A 664 39.08 -36.10 -8.37
N THR A 665 38.12 -36.03 -7.45
CA THR A 665 38.03 -36.87 -6.25
C THR A 665 37.36 -38.23 -6.51
N THR A 666 36.68 -38.37 -7.64
CA THR A 666 35.97 -39.59 -8.05
C THR A 666 36.96 -40.71 -8.40
N ALA A 667 36.57 -41.97 -8.14
CA ALA A 667 37.41 -43.15 -8.42
C ALA A 667 37.80 -43.31 -9.91
N MET A 668 37.08 -42.66 -10.83
CA MET A 668 37.36 -42.67 -12.28
C MET A 668 37.93 -41.33 -12.76
N LYS A 669 38.97 -41.39 -13.59
CA LYS A 669 39.56 -40.21 -14.24
C LYS A 669 38.76 -39.79 -15.50
N PRO A 670 38.77 -38.50 -15.89
CA PRO A 670 38.07 -38.02 -17.09
C PRO A 670 38.44 -38.78 -18.38
N ASP A 671 39.71 -39.13 -18.56
CA ASP A 671 40.19 -39.92 -19.72
C ASP A 671 39.52 -41.31 -19.81
N THR A 672 39.22 -41.89 -18.65
CA THR A 672 38.59 -43.20 -18.52
C THR A 672 37.10 -43.12 -18.86
N HIS A 673 36.43 -42.04 -18.43
CA HIS A 673 35.06 -41.73 -18.85
C HIS A 673 34.97 -41.53 -20.37
N VAL A 674 35.87 -40.74 -20.97
CA VAL A 674 35.92 -40.52 -22.42
C VAL A 674 36.08 -41.84 -23.18
N LYS A 675 37.01 -42.72 -22.75
CA LYS A 675 37.22 -44.04 -23.37
C LYS A 675 36.01 -44.97 -23.24
N LEU A 676 35.31 -44.93 -22.11
CA LEU A 676 34.14 -45.77 -21.85
C LEU A 676 32.92 -45.29 -22.65
N LEU A 677 32.65 -43.98 -22.64
CA LEU A 677 31.57 -43.34 -23.42
C LEU A 677 31.73 -43.57 -24.92
N LYS A 678 32.96 -43.48 -25.46
CA LYS A 678 33.24 -43.80 -26.88
C LYS A 678 32.85 -45.25 -27.25
N LYS A 679 33.03 -46.20 -26.33
CA LYS A 679 32.67 -47.62 -26.56
C LYS A 679 31.17 -47.89 -26.35
N LEU A 680 30.58 -47.31 -25.32
CA LEU A 680 29.17 -47.52 -24.97
C LEU A 680 28.20 -46.82 -25.94
N LYS A 681 28.57 -45.66 -26.49
CA LYS A 681 27.75 -44.91 -27.46
C LYS A 681 27.33 -45.75 -28.68
N ALA A 682 28.14 -46.73 -29.09
CA ALA A 682 27.84 -47.61 -30.22
C ALA A 682 27.04 -48.88 -29.84
N VAL A 683 27.23 -49.40 -28.63
CA VAL A 683 26.79 -50.75 -28.22
C VAL A 683 25.57 -50.71 -27.30
N ALA A 684 25.33 -49.59 -26.63
CA ALA A 684 24.31 -49.41 -25.61
C ALA A 684 23.50 -48.12 -25.87
N ARG A 685 22.73 -48.10 -26.97
CA ARG A 685 21.84 -46.96 -27.29
C ARG A 685 20.76 -46.82 -26.21
N GLY A 686 20.60 -45.61 -25.68
CA GLY A 686 19.63 -45.32 -24.61
C GLY A 686 20.11 -45.64 -23.20
N LEU A 687 21.41 -45.95 -23.01
CA LEU A 687 22.00 -46.16 -21.69
C LEU A 687 22.06 -44.85 -20.90
N ASP A 688 21.55 -44.88 -19.67
CA ASP A 688 21.80 -43.84 -18.68
C ASP A 688 23.17 -44.07 -18.03
N TYR A 689 24.17 -43.31 -18.50
CA TYR A 689 25.54 -43.46 -18.04
C TYR A 689 25.73 -42.99 -16.61
N ARG A 690 24.91 -42.05 -16.12
CA ARG A 690 25.01 -41.57 -14.74
C ARG A 690 24.65 -42.64 -13.74
N LYS A 691 23.51 -43.29 -13.95
CA LYS A 691 23.07 -44.42 -13.11
C LYS A 691 24.06 -45.58 -13.16
N LEU A 692 24.82 -45.72 -14.25
CA LEU A 692 25.86 -46.74 -14.38
C LEU A 692 27.12 -46.42 -13.56
N THR A 693 27.47 -45.14 -13.39
CA THR A 693 28.70 -44.70 -12.70
C THR A 693 28.45 -44.12 -11.31
N ASP A 694 27.19 -44.00 -10.90
CA ASP A 694 26.78 -43.54 -9.59
C ASP A 694 27.07 -44.61 -8.53
N GLU A 695 27.64 -44.20 -7.40
CA GLU A 695 28.00 -45.10 -6.29
C GLU A 695 26.76 -45.61 -5.52
N SER A 696 25.63 -44.91 -5.62
CA SER A 696 24.39 -45.22 -4.89
C SER A 696 23.37 -46.06 -5.67
N SER A 697 23.51 -46.14 -6.99
CA SER A 697 22.56 -46.79 -7.88
C SER A 697 22.98 -48.23 -8.20
N ASP A 698 22.02 -49.14 -8.34
CA ASP A 698 22.31 -50.47 -8.90
C ASP A 698 22.52 -50.35 -10.42
N PRO A 699 23.74 -50.58 -10.93
CA PRO A 699 24.02 -50.49 -12.36
C PRO A 699 23.32 -51.55 -13.21
N LEU A 700 22.77 -52.63 -12.64
CA LEU A 700 21.92 -53.56 -13.41
C LEU A 700 20.62 -52.91 -13.85
N CYS A 701 20.07 -52.00 -13.05
CA CYS A 701 18.87 -51.24 -13.40
C CYS A 701 19.14 -50.30 -14.59
N ALA A 702 20.34 -49.70 -14.68
CA ALA A 702 20.75 -48.87 -15.81
C ALA A 702 20.97 -49.70 -17.10
N LEU A 703 21.52 -50.91 -16.95
CA LEU A 703 21.82 -51.78 -18.09
C LEU A 703 20.58 -52.53 -18.61
N GLY A 704 19.68 -52.97 -17.73
CA GLY A 704 18.54 -53.84 -18.04
C GLY A 704 17.74 -53.47 -19.30
N PRO A 705 17.29 -52.21 -19.49
CA PRO A 705 16.53 -51.80 -20.67
C PRO A 705 17.30 -51.95 -21.98
N VAL A 706 18.63 -51.82 -21.93
CA VAL A 706 19.50 -51.77 -23.11
C VAL A 706 20.07 -53.16 -23.45
N LEU A 707 20.01 -54.13 -22.54
CA LEU A 707 20.49 -55.50 -22.78
C LEU A 707 19.68 -56.21 -23.87
N THR A 708 20.40 -56.84 -24.79
CA THR A 708 19.90 -57.63 -25.93
C THR A 708 20.79 -58.84 -26.13
N SER A 709 20.30 -59.85 -26.85
CA SER A 709 21.05 -61.04 -27.25
C SER A 709 22.38 -60.72 -27.94
N GLN A 710 22.48 -59.56 -28.61
CA GLN A 710 23.67 -59.12 -29.33
C GLN A 710 24.70 -58.39 -28.46
N ASN A 711 24.27 -57.65 -27.43
CA ASN A 711 25.18 -56.81 -26.63
C ASN A 711 25.48 -57.36 -25.22
N VAL A 712 24.69 -58.32 -24.70
CA VAL A 712 24.84 -58.86 -23.33
C VAL A 712 26.23 -59.45 -23.07
N LEU A 713 26.82 -60.11 -24.06
CA LEU A 713 28.19 -60.65 -24.01
C LEU A 713 29.27 -59.56 -24.06
N SER A 714 29.03 -58.47 -24.80
CA SER A 714 29.96 -57.35 -24.93
C SER A 714 29.94 -56.47 -23.67
N ILE A 715 28.74 -56.22 -23.12
CA ILE A 715 28.52 -55.43 -21.91
C ILE A 715 29.05 -56.19 -20.68
N SER A 716 28.77 -57.49 -20.55
CA SER A 716 29.31 -58.30 -19.44
C SER A 716 30.84 -58.36 -19.41
N LYS A 717 31.53 -58.21 -20.55
CA LYS A 717 33.00 -58.09 -20.62
C LYS A 717 33.53 -56.70 -20.26
N LEU A 718 32.71 -55.65 -20.42
CA LEU A 718 33.09 -54.26 -20.14
C LEU A 718 33.00 -53.91 -18.64
N LEU A 719 32.32 -54.74 -17.83
CA LEU A 719 32.15 -54.54 -16.39
C LEU A 719 33.46 -54.51 -15.59
N GLY A 720 34.51 -55.19 -16.05
CA GLY A 720 35.83 -55.17 -15.39
C GLY A 720 36.54 -53.81 -15.40
N ARG A 721 35.94 -52.78 -16.01
CA ARG A 721 36.46 -51.40 -16.06
C ARG A 721 35.61 -50.39 -15.27
N LEU A 722 34.52 -50.82 -14.65
CA LEU A 722 33.72 -49.98 -13.75
C LEU A 722 34.26 -50.14 -12.31
N PRO A 723 34.47 -49.05 -11.56
CA PRO A 723 34.79 -49.15 -10.14
C PRO A 723 33.53 -49.58 -9.40
N LEU A 724 33.55 -50.78 -8.83
CA LEU A 724 32.50 -51.26 -7.94
C LEU A 724 33.05 -51.32 -6.53
N ARG A 725 32.56 -50.43 -5.65
CA ARG A 725 32.79 -50.59 -4.21
C ARG A 725 31.99 -51.81 -3.73
N SER A 726 32.73 -52.76 -3.15
CA SER A 726 32.21 -53.76 -2.23
C SER A 726 31.37 -53.06 -1.16
N ALA A 727 30.06 -53.31 -1.12
CA ALA A 727 29.21 -52.82 -0.04
C ALA A 727 29.76 -53.28 1.32
N ALA A 728 29.90 -52.33 2.25
CA ALA A 728 30.24 -52.60 3.64
C ALA A 728 29.02 -53.16 4.39
N PRO A 729 29.22 -53.92 5.49
CA PRO A 729 28.15 -54.66 6.14
C PRO A 729 27.38 -53.77 7.13
N SER A 730 26.10 -53.55 6.89
CA SER A 730 25.19 -53.10 7.93
C SER A 730 23.75 -53.55 7.70
N SER A 731 23.15 -54.00 8.81
CA SER A 731 21.79 -54.47 9.04
C SER A 731 21.39 -55.83 8.47
N SER A 732 21.11 -56.71 9.42
CA SER A 732 20.63 -58.07 9.36
C SER A 732 19.28 -58.23 8.66
N THR A 733 19.21 -59.11 7.68
CA THR A 733 18.22 -60.20 7.58
C THR A 733 18.72 -61.18 6.52
N LEU A 734 18.45 -62.47 6.74
CA LEU A 734 19.09 -63.59 6.06
C LEU A 734 18.95 -63.56 4.53
N ALA A 735 20.01 -63.13 3.84
CA ALA A 735 20.34 -63.54 2.49
C ALA A 735 21.87 -63.61 2.34
N SER A 736 22.39 -64.82 2.42
CA SER A 736 23.80 -65.13 2.14
C SER A 736 24.11 -64.86 0.67
N GLY A 737 25.13 -64.05 0.40
CA GLY A 737 25.73 -63.91 -0.92
C GLY A 737 26.22 -62.50 -1.23
N GLY A 738 27.41 -62.16 -0.74
CA GLY A 738 28.17 -61.03 -1.30
C GLY A 738 28.43 -61.29 -2.78
N GLY A 739 27.79 -60.51 -3.65
CA GLY A 739 27.91 -60.66 -5.10
C GLY A 739 28.18 -59.30 -5.73
N GLY A 740 29.45 -58.98 -5.98
CA GLY A 740 29.78 -57.96 -6.97
C GLY A 740 29.14 -58.33 -8.31
N LEU A 741 28.93 -57.33 -9.19
CA LEU A 741 28.31 -57.52 -10.50
C LEU A 741 29.10 -58.49 -11.38
N GLY A 742 28.79 -59.77 -11.22
CA GLY A 742 29.34 -60.83 -12.03
C GLY A 742 28.65 -60.86 -13.39
N PRO A 743 29.29 -61.49 -14.39
CA PRO A 743 28.63 -61.84 -15.65
C PRO A 743 27.29 -62.56 -15.45
N SER A 744 27.12 -63.33 -14.36
CA SER A 744 25.87 -64.00 -13.95
C SER A 744 24.72 -63.02 -13.77
N ALA A 745 24.91 -61.93 -13.02
CA ALA A 745 23.86 -60.97 -12.72
C ALA A 745 23.36 -60.21 -13.97
N VAL A 746 24.26 -59.89 -14.91
CA VAL A 746 23.88 -59.28 -16.21
C VAL A 746 23.08 -60.26 -17.07
N HIS A 747 23.48 -61.53 -17.10
CA HIS A 747 22.70 -62.56 -17.80
C HIS A 747 21.35 -62.78 -17.11
N GLY A 748 21.26 -62.71 -15.79
CA GLY A 748 20.01 -62.79 -15.03
C GLY A 748 19.06 -61.64 -15.37
N ALA A 749 19.56 -60.40 -15.39
CA ALA A 749 18.77 -59.22 -15.78
C ALA A 749 18.28 -59.32 -17.23
N TRP A 750 19.12 -59.80 -18.16
CA TRP A 750 18.72 -60.05 -19.54
C TRP A 750 17.69 -61.16 -19.66
N LEU A 751 17.82 -62.27 -18.91
CA LEU A 751 16.87 -63.38 -18.94
C LEU A 751 15.48 -62.98 -18.43
N ARG A 752 15.42 -62.13 -17.40
CA ARG A 752 14.16 -61.52 -16.95
C ARG A 752 13.49 -60.72 -18.07
N LYS A 753 14.26 -59.92 -18.82
CA LYS A 753 13.76 -59.17 -19.98
C LYS A 753 13.32 -60.11 -21.11
N LEU A 754 14.14 -61.10 -21.45
CA LEU A 754 13.85 -62.08 -22.50
C LEU A 754 12.55 -62.84 -22.23
N PHE A 755 12.30 -63.24 -20.99
CA PHE A 755 11.09 -63.97 -20.60
C PHE A 755 9.81 -63.13 -20.82
N TRP A 756 9.80 -61.86 -20.37
CA TRP A 756 8.59 -61.02 -20.42
C TRP A 756 8.39 -60.26 -21.74
N HIS A 757 9.47 -59.71 -22.29
CA HIS A 757 9.42 -58.77 -23.42
C HIS A 757 9.91 -59.39 -24.73
N GLY A 758 10.50 -60.58 -24.64
CA GLY A 758 11.18 -61.21 -25.76
C GLY A 758 12.49 -60.51 -26.12
N ASP A 759 13.05 -60.94 -27.24
CA ASP A 759 14.25 -60.38 -27.84
C ASP A 759 14.12 -60.53 -29.36
N VAL A 760 14.47 -59.48 -30.11
CA VAL A 760 14.27 -59.42 -31.57
C VAL A 760 14.82 -60.66 -32.30
N GLN A 761 15.85 -61.32 -31.75
CA GLN A 761 16.44 -62.52 -32.36
C GLN A 761 15.93 -63.84 -31.78
N LEU A 762 15.62 -63.92 -30.49
CA LEU A 762 15.27 -65.17 -29.82
C LEU A 762 13.76 -65.35 -29.65
N LEU A 763 13.04 -64.29 -29.28
CA LEU A 763 11.60 -64.26 -29.04
C LEU A 763 11.03 -62.97 -29.65
N ARG A 764 10.67 -63.02 -30.94
CA ARG A 764 10.28 -61.83 -31.73
C ARG A 764 9.07 -61.08 -31.18
N LYS A 765 8.21 -61.76 -30.42
CA LYS A 765 7.04 -61.19 -29.77
C LYS A 765 7.07 -61.54 -28.28
N PRO A 766 6.60 -60.64 -27.40
CA PRO A 766 6.39 -60.98 -26.00
C PRO A 766 5.34 -62.10 -25.90
N PRO A 767 5.55 -63.11 -25.04
CA PRO A 767 4.57 -64.18 -24.82
C PRO A 767 3.27 -63.62 -24.24
N GLN A 768 2.13 -64.12 -24.72
CA GLN A 768 0.79 -63.70 -24.27
C GLN A 768 -0.07 -64.86 -23.76
N THR A 769 0.20 -66.09 -24.19
CA THR A 769 -0.53 -67.28 -23.74
C THR A 769 0.34 -68.16 -22.84
N ASP A 770 -0.29 -68.95 -21.98
CA ASP A 770 0.41 -69.91 -21.09
C ASP A 770 1.38 -70.84 -21.86
N GLY A 771 1.00 -71.29 -23.05
CA GLY A 771 1.87 -72.09 -23.92
C GLY A 771 3.09 -71.32 -24.44
N GLU A 772 2.93 -70.02 -24.73
CA GLU A 772 4.03 -69.15 -25.14
C GLU A 772 4.96 -68.81 -23.96
N PHE A 773 4.43 -68.64 -22.74
CA PHE A 773 5.25 -68.46 -21.54
C PHE A 773 6.08 -69.70 -21.20
N LEU A 774 5.53 -70.91 -21.40
CA LEU A 774 6.32 -72.15 -21.30
C LEU A 774 7.43 -72.20 -22.34
N HIS A 775 7.15 -71.77 -23.58
CA HIS A 775 8.18 -71.69 -24.62
C HIS A 775 9.26 -70.63 -24.32
N ALA A 776 8.85 -69.49 -23.75
CA ALA A 776 9.77 -68.45 -23.30
C ALA A 776 10.66 -68.95 -22.16
N TYR A 777 10.11 -69.71 -21.21
CA TYR A 777 10.87 -70.40 -20.18
C TYR A 777 11.85 -71.40 -20.79
N ASP A 778 11.42 -72.28 -21.70
CA ASP A 778 12.29 -73.26 -22.36
C ASP A 778 13.44 -72.57 -23.14
N THR A 779 13.20 -71.36 -23.64
CA THR A 779 14.23 -70.52 -24.28
C THR A 779 15.21 -69.95 -23.27
N CYS A 780 14.72 -69.46 -22.13
CA CYS A 780 15.55 -68.97 -21.02
C CYS A 780 16.35 -70.11 -20.35
N ALA A 781 15.75 -71.31 -20.25
CA ALA A 781 16.33 -72.50 -19.63
C ALA A 781 17.68 -72.92 -20.23
N LYS A 782 17.90 -72.62 -21.52
CA LYS A 782 19.16 -72.88 -22.25
C LYS A 782 20.34 -72.04 -21.76
N TYR A 783 20.08 -70.98 -20.99
CA TYR A 783 21.09 -70.04 -20.50
C TYR A 783 21.20 -70.06 -18.96
N LEU A 784 20.47 -70.95 -18.27
CA LEU A 784 20.56 -71.09 -16.81
C LEU A 784 21.94 -71.60 -16.35
N ASP A 785 22.70 -72.25 -17.23
CA ASP A 785 24.09 -72.66 -16.98
C ASP A 785 25.06 -71.48 -16.85
N ARG A 786 24.65 -70.27 -17.29
CA ARG A 786 25.40 -69.03 -17.13
C ARG A 786 25.09 -68.30 -15.81
N LEU A 787 24.15 -68.80 -15.03
CA LEU A 787 23.75 -68.26 -13.73
C LEU A 787 24.34 -69.08 -12.58
N VAL A 788 24.64 -68.40 -11.47
CA VAL A 788 24.92 -69.07 -10.19
C VAL A 788 23.61 -69.53 -9.52
N PRO A 789 23.64 -70.46 -8.54
CA PRO A 789 22.41 -70.99 -7.92
C PRO A 789 21.50 -69.93 -7.32
N ALA A 790 22.06 -68.92 -6.65
CA ALA A 790 21.30 -67.81 -6.07
C ALA A 790 20.58 -66.98 -7.16
N ASP A 791 21.28 -66.60 -8.23
CA ASP A 791 20.70 -65.85 -9.36
C ASP A 791 19.66 -66.68 -10.14
N THR A 792 19.83 -68.00 -10.18
CA THR A 792 18.86 -68.92 -10.78
C THR A 792 17.56 -68.92 -9.98
N VAL A 793 17.63 -69.02 -8.65
CA VAL A 793 16.45 -68.93 -7.77
C VAL A 793 15.79 -67.56 -7.91
N ALA A 794 16.56 -66.47 -7.90
CA ALA A 794 16.05 -65.12 -8.04
C ALA A 794 15.45 -64.83 -9.43
N PHE A 795 15.87 -65.54 -10.48
CA PHE A 795 15.22 -65.49 -11.78
C PHE A 795 13.89 -66.27 -11.78
N LEU A 796 13.90 -67.48 -11.21
CA LEU A 796 12.71 -68.34 -11.14
C LEU A 796 11.60 -67.69 -10.32
N ASP A 797 11.90 -67.16 -9.14
CA ASP A 797 10.94 -66.43 -8.31
C ASP A 797 10.35 -65.23 -9.04
N PHE A 798 11.18 -64.52 -9.82
CA PHE A 798 10.71 -63.37 -10.58
C PHE A 798 9.69 -63.76 -11.66
N ILE A 799 9.78 -64.98 -12.21
CA ILE A 799 8.85 -65.46 -13.24
C ILE A 799 7.69 -66.32 -12.70
N THR A 800 7.72 -66.73 -11.42
CA THR A 800 6.67 -67.57 -10.80
C THR A 800 5.96 -66.96 -9.59
N PHE A 801 6.62 -66.11 -8.79
CA PHE A 801 6.07 -65.52 -7.56
C PHE A 801 6.08 -63.99 -7.55
N SER A 802 6.29 -63.35 -8.72
CA SER A 802 6.12 -61.90 -8.86
C SER A 802 4.66 -61.53 -9.13
N ALA A 803 4.30 -60.27 -8.84
CA ALA A 803 3.00 -59.73 -9.21
C ALA A 803 2.77 -59.73 -10.74
N GLN A 804 3.83 -59.65 -11.55
CA GLN A 804 3.68 -59.82 -12.99
C GLN A 804 3.33 -61.26 -13.35
N ALA A 805 4.00 -62.23 -12.72
CA ALA A 805 3.78 -63.66 -12.93
C ALA A 805 2.38 -64.11 -12.55
N ALA A 806 1.92 -63.76 -11.36
CA ALA A 806 0.61 -64.21 -10.91
C ALA A 806 -0.56 -63.54 -11.67
N ASN A 807 -0.31 -62.45 -12.41
CA ASN A 807 -1.31 -61.81 -13.28
C ASN A 807 -1.35 -62.40 -14.70
N GLN A 808 -0.18 -62.70 -15.27
CA GLN A 808 -0.08 -63.11 -16.68
C GLN A 808 -0.05 -64.63 -16.89
N LEU A 809 0.32 -65.42 -15.87
CA LEU A 809 0.42 -66.87 -15.97
C LEU A 809 -0.61 -67.55 -15.08
N SER A 810 -1.23 -68.62 -15.59
CA SER A 810 -2.02 -69.52 -14.76
C SER A 810 -1.19 -70.22 -13.68
N VAL A 811 -1.85 -70.64 -12.59
CA VAL A 811 -1.24 -71.43 -11.51
C VAL A 811 -0.62 -72.72 -12.08
N GLU A 812 -1.31 -73.36 -13.02
CA GLU A 812 -0.83 -74.57 -13.71
C GLU A 812 0.48 -74.32 -14.46
N THR A 813 0.58 -73.20 -15.17
CA THR A 813 1.79 -72.81 -15.91
C THR A 813 2.95 -72.50 -14.98
N ARG A 814 2.71 -71.74 -13.90
CA ARG A 814 3.75 -71.43 -12.90
C ARG A 814 4.22 -72.68 -12.16
N CYS A 815 3.31 -73.61 -11.88
CA CYS A 815 3.65 -74.90 -11.28
C CYS A 815 4.48 -75.75 -12.26
N GLU A 816 4.12 -75.79 -13.55
CA GLU A 816 4.88 -76.51 -14.57
C GLU A 816 6.28 -75.91 -14.82
N ILE A 817 6.41 -74.59 -14.88
CA ILE A 817 7.72 -73.90 -14.93
C ILE A 817 8.58 -74.30 -13.72
N SER A 818 8.00 -74.27 -12.52
CA SER A 818 8.69 -74.62 -11.28
C SER A 818 9.12 -76.09 -11.24
N ARG A 819 8.28 -77.02 -11.72
CA ARG A 819 8.62 -78.45 -11.86
C ARG A 819 9.73 -78.69 -12.86
N ARG A 820 9.68 -78.02 -14.03
CA ARG A 820 10.74 -78.11 -15.06
C ARG A 820 12.06 -77.53 -14.55
N ALA A 821 12.02 -76.43 -13.81
CA ALA A 821 13.17 -75.83 -13.17
C ALA A 821 13.78 -76.75 -12.11
N LEU A 822 12.95 -77.31 -11.23
CA LEU A 822 13.37 -78.27 -10.20
C LEU A 822 14.04 -79.49 -10.83
N LYS A 823 13.46 -80.08 -11.88
CA LYS A 823 14.05 -81.20 -12.63
C LYS A 823 15.37 -80.82 -13.28
N SER A 824 15.44 -79.63 -13.89
CA SER A 824 16.67 -79.14 -14.54
C SER A 824 17.80 -78.94 -13.52
N LEU A 825 17.51 -78.36 -12.36
CA LEU A 825 18.47 -78.17 -11.27
C LEU A 825 18.89 -79.49 -10.60
N GLN A 826 17.98 -80.45 -10.45
CA GLN A 826 18.32 -81.81 -10.01
C GLN A 826 19.30 -82.48 -10.97
N THR A 827 19.05 -82.42 -12.29
CA THR A 827 19.99 -82.97 -13.27
C THR A 827 21.33 -82.23 -13.32
N ALA A 828 21.36 -80.92 -13.07
CA ALA A 828 22.58 -80.14 -12.96
C ALA A 828 23.39 -80.50 -11.70
N THR A 829 22.71 -80.72 -10.58
CA THR A 829 23.30 -81.16 -9.30
C THR A 829 23.91 -82.56 -9.43
N GLU A 830 23.21 -83.49 -10.09
CA GLU A 830 23.72 -84.83 -10.38
C GLU A 830 24.93 -84.82 -11.33
N LYS A 831 24.94 -83.92 -12.33
CA LYS A 831 26.10 -83.72 -13.22
C LYS A 831 27.31 -83.14 -12.48
N ASN A 832 27.10 -82.22 -11.53
CA ASN A 832 28.17 -81.68 -10.68
C ASN A 832 28.72 -82.73 -9.72
N ARG A 833 27.86 -83.56 -9.10
CA ARG A 833 28.28 -84.69 -8.24
C ARG A 833 29.12 -85.74 -8.97
N LYS A 834 28.95 -85.88 -10.29
CA LYS A 834 29.74 -86.78 -11.15
C LYS A 834 31.06 -86.17 -11.66
N LYS A 835 31.27 -84.85 -11.51
CA LYS A 835 32.48 -84.14 -11.95
C LYS A 835 33.42 -83.74 -10.81
N GLY A 836 32.94 -83.64 -9.57
CA GLY A 836 33.76 -83.34 -8.40
C GLY A 836 34.38 -84.59 -7.80
N GLY A 837 35.64 -84.86 -8.14
CA GLY A 837 36.51 -85.70 -7.33
C GLY A 837 36.95 -84.93 -6.08
N ASP A 838 37.09 -85.67 -4.99
CA ASP A 838 37.53 -85.29 -3.65
C ASP A 838 38.75 -84.34 -3.66
N ASP A 839 38.51 -83.03 -3.46
CA ASP A 839 39.44 -82.07 -2.85
C ASP A 839 38.72 -80.72 -2.61
N GLY A 840 39.08 -80.07 -1.51
CA GLY A 840 38.29 -79.07 -0.78
C GLY A 840 37.94 -77.74 -1.46
N GLU A 841 36.95 -77.07 -0.83
CA GLU A 841 36.23 -75.84 -1.22
C GLU A 841 35.31 -76.00 -2.44
N GLY A 842 34.22 -76.74 -2.21
CA GLY A 842 33.26 -77.11 -3.23
C GLY A 842 32.46 -75.94 -3.83
N PRO A 843 32.00 -76.08 -5.09
CA PRO A 843 31.09 -75.13 -5.73
C PRO A 843 29.78 -75.06 -4.94
N ALA A 844 29.19 -73.86 -4.86
CA ALA A 844 27.97 -73.54 -4.09
C ALA A 844 26.94 -74.69 -4.09
N SER A 845 26.58 -75.16 -2.90
CA SER A 845 25.59 -76.24 -2.75
C SER A 845 24.27 -75.82 -3.39
N PHE A 846 23.76 -76.66 -4.29
CA PHE A 846 22.44 -76.50 -4.92
C PHE A 846 21.29 -76.92 -3.99
N GLU A 847 21.60 -77.48 -2.83
CA GLU A 847 20.63 -78.05 -1.89
C GLU A 847 19.63 -77.01 -1.33
N PRO A 848 20.05 -75.78 -0.95
CA PRO A 848 19.12 -74.72 -0.55
C PRO A 848 18.20 -74.26 -1.71
N ALA A 849 18.71 -74.25 -2.95
CA ALA A 849 17.93 -73.89 -4.12
C ALA A 849 16.88 -74.98 -4.47
N LEU A 850 17.23 -76.25 -4.25
CA LEU A 850 16.31 -77.38 -4.42
C LEU A 850 15.20 -77.40 -3.35
N SER A 851 15.53 -77.17 -2.07
CA SER A 851 14.53 -77.07 -1.00
C SER A 851 13.57 -75.92 -1.25
N HIS A 852 14.10 -74.77 -1.65
CA HIS A 852 13.33 -73.57 -1.97
C HIS A 852 12.36 -73.76 -3.14
N LEU A 853 12.79 -74.43 -4.22
CA LEU A 853 11.90 -74.77 -5.34
C LEU A 853 10.91 -75.87 -4.99
N SER A 854 11.26 -76.82 -4.11
CA SER A 854 10.32 -77.83 -3.65
C SER A 854 9.16 -77.23 -2.84
N GLN A 855 9.46 -76.26 -1.96
CA GLN A 855 8.45 -75.49 -1.24
C GLN A 855 7.60 -74.64 -2.19
N SER A 856 8.22 -74.04 -3.21
CA SER A 856 7.54 -73.30 -4.26
C SER A 856 6.48 -74.13 -5.00
N VAL A 857 6.83 -75.36 -5.38
CA VAL A 857 5.89 -76.28 -6.03
C VAL A 857 4.77 -76.67 -5.07
N ALA A 858 5.10 -77.03 -3.82
CA ALA A 858 4.10 -77.40 -2.82
C ALA A 858 3.10 -76.27 -2.55
N HIS A 859 3.55 -75.01 -2.51
CA HIS A 859 2.65 -73.87 -2.38
C HIS A 859 1.76 -73.65 -3.61
N LEU A 860 2.32 -73.71 -4.83
CA LEU A 860 1.51 -73.53 -6.04
C LEU A 860 0.41 -74.60 -6.17
N GLU A 861 0.61 -75.79 -5.61
CA GLU A 861 -0.41 -76.83 -5.52
C GLU A 861 -1.53 -76.49 -4.53
N THR A 862 -1.25 -75.76 -3.44
CA THR A 862 -2.31 -75.35 -2.49
C THR A 862 -3.28 -74.34 -3.09
N LEU A 863 -2.86 -73.56 -4.09
CA LEU A 863 -3.72 -72.60 -4.79
C LEU A 863 -4.87 -73.26 -5.58
N THR A 864 -4.82 -74.58 -5.77
CA THR A 864 -5.89 -75.37 -6.39
C THR A 864 -6.89 -75.94 -5.38
N LEU A 865 -6.67 -75.74 -4.08
CA LEU A 865 -7.58 -76.19 -3.02
C LEU A 865 -8.82 -75.28 -2.91
N ASP A 866 -9.89 -75.83 -2.34
CA ASP A 866 -11.21 -75.18 -2.30
C ASP A 866 -11.19 -73.78 -1.66
N PHE A 867 -10.44 -73.59 -0.57
CA PHE A 867 -10.39 -72.31 0.14
C PHE A 867 -9.67 -71.20 -0.66
N PRO A 868 -8.42 -71.34 -1.17
CA PRO A 868 -7.81 -70.32 -2.02
C PRO A 868 -8.62 -70.02 -3.30
N LEU A 869 -9.30 -71.02 -3.87
CA LEU A 869 -10.21 -70.83 -5.00
C LEU A 869 -11.45 -70.01 -4.60
N SER A 870 -12.01 -70.25 -3.42
CA SER A 870 -13.11 -69.44 -2.87
C SER A 870 -12.73 -67.98 -2.66
N LEU A 871 -11.48 -67.72 -2.24
CA LEU A 871 -10.96 -66.35 -2.10
C LEU A 871 -10.77 -65.70 -3.49
N LYS A 872 -10.25 -66.48 -4.46
CA LYS A 872 -9.99 -66.01 -5.82
C LYS A 872 -11.27 -65.66 -6.59
N ASN A 873 -12.33 -66.45 -6.40
CA ASN A 873 -13.59 -66.34 -7.13
C ASN A 873 -14.63 -65.48 -6.40
N SER A 874 -14.26 -64.81 -5.31
CA SER A 874 -15.16 -63.92 -4.56
C SER A 874 -15.47 -62.64 -5.34
N ASP A 875 -16.70 -62.13 -5.22
CA ASP A 875 -17.11 -60.85 -5.80
C ASP A 875 -16.46 -59.65 -5.08
N GLU A 876 -16.05 -59.83 -3.81
CA GLU A 876 -15.39 -58.79 -3.00
C GLU A 876 -13.92 -58.63 -3.39
N GLU A 877 -13.52 -57.41 -3.79
CA GLU A 877 -12.14 -57.09 -4.18
C GLU A 877 -11.12 -57.32 -3.06
N LEU A 878 -11.51 -56.99 -1.82
CA LEU A 878 -10.72 -57.24 -0.62
C LEU A 878 -10.41 -58.74 -0.46
N VAL A 879 -11.41 -59.61 -0.64
CA VAL A 879 -11.25 -61.06 -0.51
C VAL A 879 -10.38 -61.63 -1.63
N ARG A 880 -10.51 -61.11 -2.86
CA ARG A 880 -9.60 -61.43 -3.97
C ARG A 880 -8.17 -61.00 -3.69
N SER A 881 -7.97 -59.90 -2.97
CA SER A 881 -6.63 -59.42 -2.58
C SER A 881 -5.92 -60.40 -1.64
N TYR A 882 -6.63 -61.08 -0.72
CA TYR A 882 -6.02 -62.11 0.13
C TYR A 882 -5.58 -63.34 -0.66
N SER A 883 -6.37 -63.77 -1.65
CA SER A 883 -5.96 -64.84 -2.56
C SER A 883 -4.64 -64.48 -3.25
N ARG A 884 -4.50 -63.22 -3.64
CA ARG A 884 -3.29 -62.70 -4.27
C ARG A 884 -2.10 -62.64 -3.31
N LEU A 885 -2.28 -62.12 -2.11
CA LEU A 885 -1.22 -62.06 -1.09
C LEU A 885 -0.78 -63.48 -0.69
N TYR A 886 -1.71 -64.42 -0.61
CA TYR A 886 -1.40 -65.82 -0.35
C TYR A 886 -0.58 -66.43 -1.49
N ASP A 887 -0.97 -66.24 -2.76
CA ASP A 887 -0.24 -66.70 -3.95
C ASP A 887 1.22 -66.18 -3.98
N LEU A 888 1.45 -64.93 -3.57
CA LEU A 888 2.79 -64.34 -3.49
C LEU A 888 3.57 -64.75 -2.22
N SER A 889 2.90 -65.33 -1.22
CA SER A 889 3.52 -65.67 0.07
C SER A 889 4.45 -66.89 -0.01
N ARG A 890 4.27 -67.77 -1.01
CA ARG A 890 4.96 -69.06 -1.12
C ARG A 890 4.79 -69.96 0.12
N SER A 891 3.76 -69.71 0.94
CA SER A 891 3.62 -70.35 2.26
C SER A 891 4.84 -70.15 3.17
N GLU A 892 5.51 -69.00 3.07
CA GLU A 892 6.52 -68.62 4.05
C GLU A 892 5.84 -68.19 5.35
N GLY A 893 6.21 -68.81 6.47
CA GLY A 893 5.69 -68.51 7.81
C GLY A 893 5.45 -67.01 8.11
N PRO A 894 6.44 -66.12 7.96
CA PRO A 894 6.25 -64.70 8.24
C PRO A 894 5.25 -64.01 7.29
N LYS A 895 5.25 -64.36 5.99
CA LYS A 895 4.32 -63.77 5.00
C LYS A 895 2.89 -64.25 5.21
N VAL A 896 2.71 -65.52 5.55
CA VAL A 896 1.38 -66.08 5.87
C VAL A 896 0.86 -65.51 7.19
N HIS A 897 1.72 -65.35 8.19
CA HIS A 897 1.36 -64.70 9.45
C HIS A 897 0.93 -63.25 9.23
N GLN A 898 1.70 -62.47 8.45
CA GLN A 898 1.35 -61.10 8.10
C GLN A 898 0.01 -61.04 7.37
N LEU A 899 -0.23 -61.92 6.40
CA LEU A 899 -1.53 -62.01 5.72
C LEU A 899 -2.67 -62.34 6.68
N ALA A 900 -2.47 -63.27 7.62
CA ALA A 900 -3.47 -63.62 8.60
C ALA A 900 -3.79 -62.44 9.54
N VAL A 901 -2.78 -61.63 9.91
CA VAL A 901 -2.96 -60.40 10.68
C VAL A 901 -3.72 -59.35 9.85
N THR A 902 -3.38 -59.17 8.57
CA THR A 902 -4.13 -58.29 7.65
C THR A 902 -5.61 -58.72 7.57
N MET A 903 -5.90 -60.01 7.41
CA MET A 903 -7.28 -60.51 7.40
C MET A 903 -8.02 -60.25 8.72
N ALA A 904 -7.32 -60.31 9.86
CA ALA A 904 -7.89 -59.97 11.16
C ALA A 904 -8.20 -58.46 11.26
N MET A 905 -7.25 -57.60 10.88
CA MET A 905 -7.40 -56.14 10.85
C MET A 905 -8.56 -55.69 9.96
N ASP A 906 -8.74 -56.37 8.83
CA ASP A 906 -9.83 -56.10 7.89
C ASP A 906 -11.20 -56.69 8.35
N GLY A 907 -11.28 -57.23 9.57
CA GLY A 907 -12.52 -57.72 10.20
C GLY A 907 -13.06 -59.02 9.64
N GLN A 908 -12.23 -59.88 9.02
CA GLN A 908 -12.70 -61.14 8.46
C GLN A 908 -13.12 -62.15 9.55
N PRO A 909 -14.13 -63.00 9.29
CA PRO A 909 -14.54 -64.04 10.22
C PRO A 909 -13.37 -64.96 10.61
N LEU A 910 -13.22 -65.25 11.91
CA LEU A 910 -12.10 -66.05 12.44
C LEU A 910 -11.99 -67.43 11.79
N GLY A 911 -13.10 -68.03 11.35
CA GLY A 911 -13.10 -69.30 10.62
C GLY A 911 -12.38 -69.24 9.27
N ARG A 912 -12.37 -68.08 8.57
CA ARG A 912 -11.59 -67.91 7.33
C ARG A 912 -10.10 -67.80 7.61
N ILE A 913 -9.72 -67.17 8.71
CA ILE A 913 -8.32 -67.08 9.16
C ILE A 913 -7.80 -68.47 9.53
N GLU A 914 -8.62 -69.27 10.22
CA GLU A 914 -8.30 -70.66 10.54
C GLU A 914 -8.09 -71.51 9.26
N GLN A 915 -8.97 -71.37 8.27
CA GLN A 915 -8.85 -72.06 6.98
C GLN A 915 -7.57 -71.67 6.22
N LEU A 916 -7.16 -70.39 6.24
CA LEU A 916 -5.89 -69.95 5.64
C LEU A 916 -4.68 -70.65 6.29
N LEU A 917 -4.64 -70.69 7.62
CA LEU A 917 -3.53 -71.30 8.36
C LEU A 917 -3.47 -72.82 8.16
N GLN A 918 -4.61 -73.48 7.93
CA GLN A 918 -4.68 -74.91 7.61
C GLN A 918 -4.21 -75.24 6.19
N VAL A 919 -4.43 -74.33 5.24
CA VAL A 919 -4.08 -74.54 3.82
C VAL A 919 -2.61 -74.21 3.51
N ALA A 920 -1.99 -73.33 4.29
CA ALA A 920 -0.57 -73.01 4.15
C ALA A 920 0.36 -74.20 4.49
N VAL A 921 1.40 -74.39 3.68
CA VAL A 921 2.38 -75.47 3.88
C VAL A 921 3.42 -75.05 4.92
N GLY A 922 3.57 -75.83 5.99
CA GLY A 922 4.64 -75.64 6.98
C GLY A 922 4.38 -74.57 8.04
N THR A 923 3.12 -74.14 8.24
CA THR A 923 2.72 -73.07 9.17
C THR A 923 2.08 -73.56 10.47
N SER A 924 2.38 -74.78 10.91
CA SER A 924 1.75 -75.43 12.08
C SER A 924 1.99 -74.71 13.42
N GLU A 925 2.92 -73.76 13.48
CA GLU A 925 3.24 -72.97 14.67
C GLU A 925 2.30 -71.75 14.84
N LEU A 926 1.55 -71.36 13.80
CA LEU A 926 0.66 -70.19 13.84
C LEU A 926 -0.72 -70.57 14.38
N SER A 927 -1.26 -69.76 15.29
CA SER A 927 -2.61 -69.96 15.86
C SER A 927 -3.48 -68.72 15.67
N VAL A 928 -4.80 -68.91 15.51
CA VAL A 928 -5.77 -67.81 15.35
C VAL A 928 -5.72 -66.87 16.57
N LYS A 929 -5.58 -67.41 17.78
CA LYS A 929 -5.44 -66.61 19.00
C LYS A 929 -4.19 -65.71 18.98
N GLY A 930 -3.08 -66.21 18.46
CA GLY A 930 -1.85 -65.43 18.27
C GLY A 930 -2.04 -64.31 17.26
N VAL A 931 -2.63 -64.63 16.10
CA VAL A 931 -2.93 -63.64 15.05
C VAL A 931 -3.85 -62.53 15.56
N MET A 932 -4.92 -62.87 16.29
CA MET A 932 -5.86 -61.88 16.82
C MET A 932 -5.23 -60.99 17.90
N ARG A 933 -4.34 -61.54 18.74
CA ARG A 933 -3.58 -60.74 19.71
C ARG A 933 -2.66 -59.76 18.99
N ASP A 934 -1.90 -60.24 18.01
CA ASP A 934 -0.92 -59.42 17.30
C ASP A 934 -1.62 -58.32 16.46
N ALA A 935 -2.83 -58.57 15.95
CA ALA A 935 -3.69 -57.56 15.33
C ALA A 935 -4.15 -56.48 16.33
N VAL A 936 -4.59 -56.87 17.53
CA VAL A 936 -4.96 -55.91 18.60
C VAL A 936 -3.75 -55.09 19.05
N GLU A 937 -2.56 -55.70 19.15
CA GLU A 937 -1.31 -54.99 19.46
C GLU A 937 -0.95 -53.97 18.37
N GLN A 938 -1.11 -54.30 17.08
CA GLN A 938 -0.89 -53.33 16.00
C GLN A 938 -1.87 -52.14 16.05
N ILE A 939 -3.14 -52.37 16.40
CA ILE A 939 -4.09 -51.26 16.61
C ILE A 939 -3.69 -50.41 17.81
N ILE A 940 -3.23 -51.01 18.91
CA ILE A 940 -2.73 -50.27 20.08
C ILE A 940 -1.53 -49.40 19.68
N LEU A 941 -0.62 -49.90 18.85
CA LEU A 941 0.50 -49.11 18.29
C LEU A 941 0.01 -47.98 17.38
N ALA A 942 -1.01 -48.22 16.54
CA ALA A 942 -1.62 -47.16 15.72
C ALA A 942 -2.23 -46.05 16.59
N PHE A 943 -2.96 -46.41 17.66
CA PHE A 943 -3.45 -45.43 18.64
C PHE A 943 -2.34 -44.72 19.43
N SER A 944 -1.11 -45.25 19.40
CA SER A 944 0.09 -44.66 20.01
C SER A 944 0.80 -43.66 19.08
N GLY A 945 0.40 -43.53 17.82
CA GLY A 945 1.02 -42.64 16.84
C GLY A 945 2.13 -43.28 16.00
N ASP A 946 2.14 -44.61 15.83
CA ASP A 946 3.07 -45.27 14.90
C ASP A 946 2.70 -44.92 13.44
N GLU A 947 3.58 -44.16 12.77
CA GLU A 947 3.34 -43.64 11.41
C GLU A 947 3.26 -44.73 10.35
N GLU A 948 3.89 -45.89 10.55
CA GLU A 948 3.87 -46.96 9.54
C GLU A 948 2.51 -47.68 9.51
N VAL A 949 1.91 -47.91 10.67
CA VAL A 949 0.59 -48.58 10.76
C VAL A 949 -0.54 -47.65 10.32
N LEU A 950 -0.43 -46.35 10.60
CA LEU A 950 -1.42 -45.33 10.21
C LEU A 950 -1.48 -45.08 8.69
N LYS A 951 -0.42 -45.42 7.94
CA LYS A 951 -0.42 -45.34 6.46
C LYS A 951 -1.39 -46.36 5.85
N ASP A 952 -1.38 -47.58 6.37
CA ASP A 952 -2.19 -48.69 5.85
C ASP A 952 -3.61 -48.66 6.44
N TYR A 953 -3.75 -48.18 7.68
CA TYR A 953 -5.01 -48.14 8.44
C TYR A 953 -5.24 -46.75 9.05
N PRO A 954 -5.73 -45.77 8.26
CA PRO A 954 -5.86 -44.38 8.69
C PRO A 954 -6.96 -44.15 9.74
N ASP A 955 -7.88 -45.10 9.92
CA ASP A 955 -8.93 -45.07 10.95
C ASP A 955 -8.84 -46.32 11.86
N PRO A 956 -7.95 -46.30 12.87
CA PRO A 956 -7.74 -47.43 13.77
C PRO A 956 -8.99 -47.83 14.57
N LEU A 957 -9.94 -46.90 14.76
CA LEU A 957 -11.17 -47.16 15.50
C LEU A 957 -12.12 -48.05 14.71
N LYS A 958 -12.32 -47.76 13.42
CA LYS A 958 -13.16 -48.58 12.53
C LYS A 958 -12.59 -49.99 12.34
N VAL A 959 -11.26 -50.11 12.31
CA VAL A 959 -10.57 -51.42 12.26
C VAL A 959 -10.84 -52.19 13.56
N LEU A 960 -10.76 -51.52 14.72
CA LEU A 960 -11.07 -52.14 16.00
C LEU A 960 -12.54 -52.60 16.08
N GLU A 961 -13.49 -51.79 15.60
CA GLU A 961 -14.91 -52.17 15.49
C GLU A 961 -15.07 -53.46 14.67
N GLY A 962 -14.37 -53.57 13.54
CA GLY A 962 -14.36 -54.76 12.70
C GLY A 962 -13.83 -56.00 13.43
N ILE A 963 -12.70 -55.88 14.13
CA ILE A 963 -12.12 -56.96 14.95
C ILE A 963 -13.09 -57.39 16.06
N VAL A 964 -13.63 -56.43 16.80
CA VAL A 964 -14.55 -56.66 17.92
C VAL A 964 -15.84 -57.32 17.44
N ALA A 965 -16.40 -56.87 16.31
CA ALA A 965 -17.58 -57.47 15.70
C ALA A 965 -17.30 -58.90 15.22
N ALA A 966 -16.15 -59.17 14.60
CA ALA A 966 -15.78 -60.51 14.15
C ALA A 966 -15.63 -61.50 15.32
N VAL A 967 -15.05 -61.05 16.44
CA VAL A 967 -14.96 -61.86 17.68
C VAL A 967 -16.33 -62.03 18.32
N HIS A 968 -17.15 -60.98 18.38
CA HIS A 968 -18.51 -61.04 18.92
C HIS A 968 -19.38 -62.06 18.17
N ILE A 969 -19.44 -61.97 16.84
CA ILE A 969 -20.17 -62.91 15.98
C ILE A 969 -19.65 -64.34 16.15
N HIS A 970 -18.33 -64.52 16.29
CA HIS A 970 -17.75 -65.85 16.51
C HIS A 970 -18.19 -66.46 17.86
N VAL A 971 -18.23 -65.65 18.92
CA VAL A 971 -18.66 -66.07 20.26
C VAL A 971 -20.18 -66.34 20.28
N GLU A 972 -21.00 -65.50 19.65
CA GLU A 972 -22.45 -65.70 19.54
C GLU A 972 -22.80 -67.00 18.81
N ASN A 973 -22.02 -67.36 17.79
CA ASN A 973 -22.16 -68.61 17.05
C ASN A 973 -21.59 -69.84 17.80
N GLY A 974 -21.17 -69.70 19.07
CA GLY A 974 -20.66 -70.78 19.91
C GLY A 974 -19.21 -71.18 19.67
N GLY A 975 -18.42 -70.32 19.00
CA GLY A 975 -17.01 -70.56 18.69
C GLY A 975 -16.08 -70.35 19.89
N GLY A 976 -15.07 -71.22 20.03
CA GLY A 976 -14.13 -71.22 21.17
C GLY A 976 -12.71 -70.69 20.89
N LEU A 977 -12.42 -70.26 19.65
CA LEU A 977 -11.08 -69.82 19.23
C LEU A 977 -10.56 -68.57 19.99
N VAL A 978 -11.43 -67.58 20.22
CA VAL A 978 -11.15 -66.34 20.99
C VAL A 978 -12.42 -65.92 21.72
N SER A 979 -12.34 -65.66 23.03
CA SER A 979 -13.45 -65.13 23.86
C SER A 979 -13.43 -63.59 23.95
N SER A 980 -14.58 -63.00 24.30
CA SER A 980 -14.71 -61.56 24.62
C SER A 980 -13.75 -61.13 25.73
N ASP A 981 -13.53 -61.99 26.74
CA ASP A 981 -12.58 -61.74 27.83
C ASP A 981 -11.14 -61.59 27.36
N ASN A 982 -10.74 -62.29 26.29
CA ASN A 982 -9.39 -62.15 25.75
C ASN A 982 -9.18 -60.75 25.14
N VAL A 983 -10.16 -60.25 24.38
CA VAL A 983 -10.10 -58.92 23.74
C VAL A 983 -10.11 -57.82 24.79
N LEU A 984 -10.97 -57.93 25.82
CA LEU A 984 -10.97 -57.02 26.96
C LEU A 984 -9.62 -57.04 27.70
N ALA A 985 -9.02 -58.21 27.90
CA ALA A 985 -7.73 -58.34 28.57
C ALA A 985 -6.58 -57.70 27.76
N TRP A 986 -6.61 -57.77 26.43
CA TRP A 986 -5.57 -57.17 25.58
C TRP A 986 -5.68 -55.65 25.49
N LEU A 987 -6.89 -55.07 25.55
CA LEU A 987 -7.12 -53.62 25.46
C LEU A 987 -7.07 -52.90 26.81
N ARG A 988 -7.31 -53.59 27.92
CA ARG A 988 -7.32 -53.00 29.28
C ARG A 988 -6.04 -52.23 29.63
N PRO A 989 -4.82 -52.71 29.32
CA PRO A 989 -3.59 -51.95 29.57
C PRO A 989 -3.54 -50.60 28.83
N PHE A 990 -4.11 -50.50 27.63
CA PHE A 990 -4.18 -49.25 26.88
C PHE A 990 -5.23 -48.29 27.47
N CYS A 991 -6.42 -48.79 27.80
CA CYS A 991 -7.50 -47.96 28.37
C CYS A 991 -7.13 -47.38 29.74
N GLY A 992 -6.32 -48.10 30.53
CA GLY A 992 -5.86 -47.68 31.85
C GLY A 992 -4.57 -46.84 31.89
N ASP A 993 -3.94 -46.55 30.75
CA ASP A 993 -2.66 -45.83 30.69
C ASP A 993 -2.86 -44.31 30.62
N ASP A 994 -2.53 -43.62 31.70
CA ASP A 994 -2.70 -42.17 31.86
C ASP A 994 -1.74 -41.32 31.02
N SER A 995 -0.70 -41.94 30.45
CA SER A 995 0.21 -41.25 29.52
C SER A 995 -0.38 -41.06 28.12
N ARG A 996 -1.54 -41.67 27.82
CA ARG A 996 -2.13 -41.73 26.47
C ARG A 996 -3.31 -40.76 26.29
N PRO A 997 -3.55 -40.26 25.06
CA PRO A 997 -4.62 -39.31 24.78
C PRO A 997 -6.01 -39.84 25.18
N VAL A 998 -6.80 -38.98 25.81
CA VAL A 998 -8.11 -39.34 26.40
C VAL A 998 -9.14 -39.73 25.32
N ARG A 999 -9.11 -39.09 24.15
CA ARG A 999 -10.12 -39.29 23.09
C ARG A 999 -10.11 -40.71 22.49
N PRO A 1000 -8.98 -41.28 22.05
CA PRO A 1000 -8.90 -42.69 21.61
C PRO A 1000 -9.35 -43.68 22.70
N ARG A 1001 -9.01 -43.43 23.97
CA ARG A 1001 -9.40 -44.29 25.10
C ARG A 1001 -10.93 -44.34 25.28
N ILE A 1002 -11.61 -43.21 25.14
CA ILE A 1002 -13.09 -43.14 25.16
C ILE A 1002 -13.68 -43.94 24.01
N GLU A 1003 -13.17 -43.71 22.80
CA GLU A 1003 -13.70 -44.32 21.58
C GLU A 1003 -13.54 -45.85 21.60
N VAL A 1004 -12.39 -46.37 22.06
CA VAL A 1004 -12.17 -47.81 22.29
C VAL A 1004 -13.18 -48.38 23.29
N LEU A 1005 -13.36 -47.73 24.44
CA LEU A 1005 -14.31 -48.18 25.46
C LEU A 1005 -15.78 -48.10 24.97
N LYS A 1006 -16.12 -47.15 24.09
CA LYS A 1006 -17.41 -47.11 23.42
C LYS A 1006 -17.62 -48.32 22.53
N VAL A 1007 -16.66 -48.66 21.67
CA VAL A 1007 -16.77 -49.83 20.78
C VAL A 1007 -16.99 -51.10 21.60
N LEU A 1008 -16.26 -51.25 22.70
CA LEU A 1008 -16.42 -52.39 23.61
C LEU A 1008 -17.78 -52.37 24.34
N GLU A 1009 -18.33 -51.21 24.72
CA GLU A 1009 -19.68 -51.07 25.31
C GLU A 1009 -20.80 -51.59 24.40
N HIS A 1010 -20.68 -51.35 23.09
CA HIS A 1010 -21.73 -51.70 22.13
C HIS A 1010 -21.73 -53.20 21.78
N SER A 1011 -20.59 -53.88 21.90
CA SER A 1011 -20.43 -55.27 21.46
C SER A 1011 -20.17 -56.27 22.60
N PHE A 1012 -19.71 -55.83 23.78
CA PHE A 1012 -19.46 -56.70 24.93
C PHE A 1012 -20.08 -56.11 26.20
N SER A 1013 -20.44 -56.99 27.15
CA SER A 1013 -20.84 -56.56 28.49
C SER A 1013 -19.60 -56.06 29.24
N LEU A 1014 -19.43 -54.74 29.31
CA LEU A 1014 -18.35 -54.11 30.06
C LEU A 1014 -18.43 -54.44 31.56
N SER A 1015 -17.27 -54.56 32.20
CA SER A 1015 -17.20 -54.67 33.66
C SER A 1015 -17.59 -53.34 34.32
N GLU A 1016 -18.02 -53.37 35.59
CA GLU A 1016 -18.35 -52.13 36.33
C GLU A 1016 -17.18 -51.11 36.37
N GLU A 1017 -15.94 -51.60 36.34
CA GLU A 1017 -14.75 -50.75 36.29
C GLU A 1017 -14.63 -50.03 34.93
N ASP A 1018 -14.86 -50.75 33.83
CA ASP A 1018 -14.79 -50.20 32.46
C ASP A 1018 -15.92 -49.19 32.18
N ILE A 1019 -17.13 -49.41 32.73
CA ILE A 1019 -18.27 -48.47 32.61
C ILE A 1019 -17.97 -47.17 33.35
N ARG A 1020 -17.36 -47.23 34.54
CA ARG A 1020 -16.98 -46.04 35.32
C ARG A 1020 -15.87 -45.24 34.62
N LEU A 1021 -14.88 -45.92 34.03
CA LEU A 1021 -13.84 -45.28 33.22
C LEU A 1021 -14.42 -44.57 31.98
N LEU A 1022 -15.39 -45.17 31.30
CA LEU A 1022 -16.03 -44.58 30.11
C LEU A 1022 -16.83 -43.30 30.42
N VAL A 1023 -17.62 -43.32 31.50
CA VAL A 1023 -18.39 -42.13 31.95
C VAL A 1023 -17.47 -41.01 32.42
N PHE A 1024 -16.38 -41.36 33.11
CA PHE A 1024 -15.37 -40.41 33.54
C PHE A 1024 -14.70 -39.68 32.36
N PHE A 1025 -14.16 -40.42 31.40
CA PHE A 1025 -13.42 -39.82 30.30
C PHE A 1025 -14.32 -38.98 29.37
N ARG A 1026 -15.57 -39.41 29.08
CA ARG A 1026 -16.53 -38.62 28.28
C ARG A 1026 -16.76 -37.22 28.87
N SER A 1027 -16.73 -37.14 30.18
CA SER A 1027 -17.02 -35.91 30.90
C SER A 1027 -15.77 -35.05 31.06
N GLN A 1028 -14.62 -35.69 31.27
CA GLN A 1028 -13.32 -35.03 31.24
C GLN A 1028 -13.03 -34.39 29.87
N ALA A 1029 -13.41 -35.02 28.75
CA ALA A 1029 -13.21 -34.48 27.40
C ALA A 1029 -14.04 -33.22 27.12
N VAL A 1030 -15.30 -33.18 27.54
CA VAL A 1030 -16.17 -31.99 27.42
C VAL A 1030 -15.65 -30.86 28.32
N LEU A 1031 -15.21 -31.19 29.53
CA LEU A 1031 -14.73 -30.20 30.49
C LEU A 1031 -13.34 -29.64 30.11
N LYS A 1032 -12.40 -30.44 29.58
CA LYS A 1032 -11.10 -29.94 29.08
C LYS A 1032 -11.20 -29.07 27.82
N ALA A 1033 -12.22 -29.26 26.98
CA ALA A 1033 -12.43 -28.45 25.78
C ALA A 1033 -13.03 -27.06 26.11
N GLY A 1034 -13.79 -26.94 27.20
CA GLY A 1034 -14.36 -25.66 27.67
C GLY A 1034 -13.59 -24.98 28.81
N TRP A 1035 -12.88 -25.75 29.66
CA TRP A 1035 -12.21 -25.28 30.89
C TRP A 1035 -10.93 -26.09 31.20
N PRO A 1036 -9.76 -25.68 30.68
CA PRO A 1036 -8.52 -26.48 30.74
C PRO A 1036 -7.93 -26.72 32.15
N ASP A 1037 -8.17 -25.83 33.13
CA ASP A 1037 -7.47 -25.79 34.43
C ASP A 1037 -8.17 -26.54 35.59
N ARG A 1038 -9.25 -27.28 35.33
CA ARG A 1038 -10.06 -27.92 36.38
C ARG A 1038 -9.94 -29.45 36.32
N GLU A 1039 -9.26 -30.05 37.30
CA GLU A 1039 -9.19 -31.52 37.43
C GLU A 1039 -10.48 -32.08 38.03
N LEU A 1040 -11.07 -33.08 37.36
CA LEU A 1040 -12.23 -33.84 37.85
C LEU A 1040 -11.78 -35.21 38.33
N GLU A 1041 -12.34 -35.64 39.44
CA GLU A 1041 -12.32 -37.04 39.87
C GLU A 1041 -13.57 -37.76 39.31
N ILE A 1042 -13.60 -39.10 39.29
CA ILE A 1042 -14.68 -39.97 38.74
C ILE A 1042 -16.08 -39.70 39.35
N LYS A 1043 -16.21 -38.77 40.29
CA LYS A 1043 -17.33 -38.62 41.23
C LYS A 1043 -18.44 -37.62 40.81
N ASP A 1044 -18.29 -36.80 39.74
CA ASP A 1044 -19.01 -35.48 39.63
C ASP A 1044 -19.84 -35.11 38.34
N ILE A 1045 -20.62 -35.94 37.61
CA ILE A 1045 -21.10 -35.60 36.20
C ILE A 1045 -22.64 -35.66 35.89
N ALA A 1046 -23.27 -34.58 35.32
CA ALA A 1046 -24.48 -34.55 34.39
C ALA A 1046 -24.94 -33.14 33.80
N TRP A 1047 -25.16 -32.93 32.45
CA TRP A 1047 -25.97 -31.81 31.76
C TRP A 1047 -26.08 -31.91 30.17
N PRO A 1048 -27.13 -31.42 29.37
CA PRO A 1048 -28.64 -31.66 29.35
C PRO A 1048 -29.50 -31.43 28.00
N PRO A 1049 -30.88 -31.53 28.04
CA PRO A 1049 -31.94 -31.03 27.09
C PRO A 1049 -32.65 -29.69 27.55
N VAL A 1050 -33.71 -29.11 26.88
CA VAL A 1050 -34.91 -28.37 27.47
C VAL A 1050 -35.75 -27.45 26.52
N THR A 1051 -37.10 -27.56 26.60
CA THR A 1051 -38.13 -26.51 26.32
C THR A 1051 -38.45 -25.71 27.60
N GLY A 1052 -38.32 -24.37 27.58
CA GLY A 1052 -38.62 -23.46 28.71
C GLY A 1052 -37.54 -22.38 28.91
N ASP A 1053 -37.91 -21.17 29.35
CA ASP A 1053 -37.19 -19.94 29.80
C ASP A 1053 -35.80 -19.54 29.23
N ASN A 1054 -35.19 -20.33 28.35
CA ASN A 1054 -33.79 -20.24 27.92
C ASN A 1054 -33.61 -19.65 26.50
N MET A 1055 -34.65 -19.07 25.89
CA MET A 1055 -34.58 -18.47 24.55
C MET A 1055 -33.91 -17.09 24.53
N THR A 1056 -33.79 -16.45 25.69
CA THR A 1056 -33.19 -15.12 25.85
C THR A 1056 -31.72 -15.16 26.28
N ASP A 1057 -31.25 -16.31 26.76
CA ASP A 1057 -29.87 -16.47 27.25
C ASP A 1057 -28.97 -16.98 26.10
N PRO A 1058 -28.01 -16.17 25.59
CA PRO A 1058 -27.19 -16.51 24.42
C PRO A 1058 -26.41 -17.81 24.54
N GLU A 1059 -26.03 -18.19 25.77
CA GLU A 1059 -25.22 -19.38 26.04
C GLU A 1059 -26.07 -20.68 26.09
N ARG A 1060 -27.37 -20.55 26.33
CA ARG A 1060 -28.33 -21.66 26.37
C ARG A 1060 -29.28 -21.64 25.18
N ASN A 1061 -29.20 -20.59 24.36
CA ASN A 1061 -30.01 -20.42 23.17
C ASN A 1061 -29.63 -21.49 22.14
N PRO A 1062 -30.56 -22.36 21.73
CA PRO A 1062 -30.27 -23.46 20.81
C PRO A 1062 -29.74 -22.99 19.45
N TRP A 1063 -30.15 -21.81 18.98
CA TRP A 1063 -29.75 -21.25 17.69
C TRP A 1063 -28.34 -20.66 17.72
N VAL A 1064 -27.93 -20.08 18.85
CA VAL A 1064 -26.56 -19.63 19.07
C VAL A 1064 -25.61 -20.81 19.20
N SER A 1065 -26.02 -21.85 19.94
CA SER A 1065 -25.25 -23.09 20.06
C SER A 1065 -25.14 -23.86 18.74
N LEU A 1066 -26.19 -23.80 17.90
CA LEU A 1066 -26.18 -24.37 16.54
C LEU A 1066 -25.29 -23.56 15.60
N THR A 1067 -25.31 -22.23 15.67
CA THR A 1067 -24.45 -21.35 14.86
C THR A 1067 -22.98 -21.51 15.25
N SER A 1068 -22.69 -21.60 16.54
CA SER A 1068 -21.35 -21.92 17.06
C SER A 1068 -20.89 -23.29 16.55
N SER A 1069 -21.77 -24.30 16.56
CA SER A 1069 -21.46 -25.64 16.03
C SER A 1069 -21.27 -25.67 14.50
N LEU A 1070 -22.07 -24.91 13.73
CA LEU A 1070 -21.95 -24.80 12.26
C LEU A 1070 -20.64 -24.13 11.84
N LEU A 1071 -20.21 -23.10 12.57
CA LEU A 1071 -18.98 -22.36 12.29
C LEU A 1071 -17.72 -23.05 12.82
N THR A 1072 -17.82 -23.89 13.86
CA THR A 1072 -16.68 -24.66 14.40
C THR A 1072 -16.48 -26.03 13.73
N HIS A 1073 -17.50 -26.62 13.10
CA HIS A 1073 -17.39 -27.94 12.44
C HIS A 1073 -17.24 -27.90 10.91
N SER A 1074 -17.17 -26.73 10.29
CA SER A 1074 -16.92 -26.59 8.86
C SER A 1074 -15.42 -26.42 8.59
N SER A 1075 -14.79 -27.43 8.00
CA SER A 1075 -13.37 -27.40 7.64
C SER A 1075 -13.08 -26.30 6.59
N PRO A 1076 -11.94 -25.58 6.66
CA PRO A 1076 -11.57 -24.53 5.70
C PRO A 1076 -11.12 -25.12 4.35
N GLY A 1077 -12.07 -25.68 3.59
CA GLY A 1077 -11.78 -26.34 2.31
C GLY A 1077 -12.97 -26.68 1.40
N SER A 1078 -14.22 -26.49 1.83
CA SER A 1078 -15.40 -26.70 0.97
C SER A 1078 -15.73 -25.43 0.17
N LYS A 1079 -15.24 -25.33 -1.07
CA LYS A 1079 -15.44 -24.16 -1.97
C LYS A 1079 -16.86 -23.99 -2.54
N VAL A 1080 -17.91 -24.60 -1.98
CA VAL A 1080 -19.22 -24.68 -2.65
C VAL A 1080 -20.36 -23.93 -1.94
N ILE A 1081 -20.17 -23.39 -0.73
CA ILE A 1081 -21.24 -22.68 0.00
C ILE A 1081 -20.67 -21.44 0.71
N ASN A 1082 -21.26 -20.26 0.46
CA ASN A 1082 -20.87 -19.02 1.13
C ASN A 1082 -21.51 -18.96 2.52
N LEU A 1083 -20.86 -19.59 3.51
CA LEU A 1083 -21.39 -19.79 4.87
C LEU A 1083 -21.92 -18.51 5.52
N GLY A 1084 -21.29 -17.35 5.26
CA GLY A 1084 -21.72 -16.07 5.81
C GLY A 1084 -23.09 -15.61 5.31
N ASP A 1085 -23.38 -15.82 4.02
CA ASP A 1085 -24.67 -15.45 3.42
C ASP A 1085 -25.80 -16.39 3.87
N GLU A 1086 -25.51 -17.66 4.14
CA GLU A 1086 -26.48 -18.62 4.69
C GLU A 1086 -26.84 -18.31 6.15
N VAL A 1087 -25.86 -17.92 6.97
CA VAL A 1087 -26.12 -17.47 8.35
C VAL A 1087 -26.93 -16.17 8.35
N LEU A 1088 -26.63 -15.22 7.46
CA LEU A 1088 -27.44 -14.01 7.25
C LEU A 1088 -28.89 -14.35 6.85
N ALA A 1089 -29.07 -15.25 5.89
CA ALA A 1089 -30.40 -15.69 5.45
C ALA A 1089 -31.16 -16.42 6.57
N MET A 1090 -30.48 -17.27 7.36
CA MET A 1090 -31.05 -17.95 8.53
C MET A 1090 -31.56 -16.92 9.55
N CYS A 1091 -30.76 -15.91 9.90
CA CYS A 1091 -31.17 -14.87 10.84
C CYS A 1091 -32.30 -13.98 10.30
N ARG A 1092 -32.21 -13.50 9.04
CA ARG A 1092 -33.26 -12.67 8.41
C ARG A 1092 -34.60 -13.42 8.26
N SER A 1093 -34.56 -14.74 8.07
CA SER A 1093 -35.78 -15.58 7.99
C SER A 1093 -36.57 -15.64 9.30
N LEU A 1094 -35.90 -15.38 10.45
CA LEU A 1094 -36.52 -15.36 11.77
C LEU A 1094 -37.20 -14.02 12.08
N TYR A 1095 -36.86 -12.92 11.38
CA TYR A 1095 -37.40 -11.56 11.63
C TYR A 1095 -38.93 -11.42 11.61
N PRO A 1096 -39.69 -12.11 10.73
CA PRO A 1096 -41.15 -12.06 10.75
C PRO A 1096 -41.80 -13.01 11.78
N THR A 1097 -41.03 -13.77 12.60
CA THR A 1097 -41.55 -14.82 13.51
C THR A 1097 -41.47 -14.43 14.98
N LYS A 1098 -42.18 -15.13 15.89
CA LYS A 1098 -42.08 -14.93 17.36
C LYS A 1098 -40.75 -15.39 17.96
N HIS A 1099 -39.87 -15.97 17.16
CA HIS A 1099 -38.54 -16.46 17.54
C HIS A 1099 -37.43 -15.59 16.95
N THR A 1100 -37.74 -14.31 16.71
CA THR A 1100 -36.73 -13.28 16.42
C THR A 1100 -35.59 -13.39 17.42
N LEU A 1101 -34.37 -13.50 16.90
CA LEU A 1101 -33.21 -13.58 17.77
C LEU A 1101 -33.11 -12.28 18.57
N PRO A 1102 -33.06 -12.36 19.92
CA PRO A 1102 -32.82 -11.18 20.71
C PRO A 1102 -31.43 -10.62 20.39
N PRO A 1103 -31.19 -9.31 20.57
CA PRO A 1103 -29.95 -8.66 20.19
C PRO A 1103 -28.71 -9.31 20.83
N GLN A 1104 -28.85 -9.89 22.02
CA GLN A 1104 -27.78 -10.64 22.68
C GLN A 1104 -27.39 -11.93 21.93
N CYS A 1105 -28.34 -12.56 21.24
CA CYS A 1105 -28.10 -13.71 20.37
C CYS A 1105 -27.55 -13.28 19.00
N VAL A 1106 -28.02 -12.15 18.45
CA VAL A 1106 -27.48 -11.57 17.19
C VAL A 1106 -26.02 -11.14 17.38
N SER A 1107 -25.69 -10.55 18.54
CA SER A 1107 -24.32 -10.23 18.96
C SER A 1107 -23.47 -11.48 18.97
N ARG A 1108 -23.92 -12.53 19.64
CA ARG A 1108 -23.16 -13.77 19.73
C ARG A 1108 -22.96 -14.45 18.36
N VAL A 1109 -23.97 -14.42 17.48
CA VAL A 1109 -23.86 -14.93 16.10
C VAL A 1109 -22.90 -14.09 15.26
N SER A 1110 -22.92 -12.78 15.40
CA SER A 1110 -22.04 -11.87 14.67
C SER A 1110 -20.59 -12.02 15.11
N THR A 1111 -20.33 -12.21 16.41
CA THR A 1111 -18.99 -12.55 16.92
C THR A 1111 -18.48 -13.85 16.30
N LEU A 1112 -19.31 -14.89 16.22
CA LEU A 1112 -18.90 -16.17 15.62
C LEU A 1112 -18.57 -16.05 14.12
N LEU A 1113 -19.24 -15.15 13.38
CA LEU A 1113 -18.94 -14.88 11.97
C LEU A 1113 -17.62 -14.09 11.80
N LEU A 1114 -17.37 -13.13 12.68
CA LEU A 1114 -16.11 -12.37 12.70
C LEU A 1114 -14.93 -13.29 13.04
N ASP A 1115 -15.11 -14.25 13.94
CA ASP A 1115 -14.10 -15.24 14.32
C ASP A 1115 -13.68 -16.16 13.13
N GLN A 1116 -14.49 -16.25 12.07
CA GLN A 1116 -14.20 -16.99 10.83
C GLN A 1116 -13.77 -16.08 9.65
N ALA A 1117 -13.40 -14.82 9.93
CA ALA A 1117 -13.01 -13.80 8.95
C ALA A 1117 -14.09 -13.42 7.91
N LEU A 1118 -15.37 -13.63 8.21
CA LEU A 1118 -16.51 -13.28 7.36
C LEU A 1118 -17.07 -11.90 7.74
N LEU A 1119 -16.30 -10.85 7.43
CA LEU A 1119 -16.57 -9.49 7.88
C LEU A 1119 -17.83 -8.86 7.29
N LEU A 1120 -18.01 -8.92 5.97
CA LEU A 1120 -19.13 -8.24 5.28
C LEU A 1120 -20.52 -8.77 5.74
N PRO A 1121 -20.74 -10.10 5.87
CA PRO A 1121 -21.99 -10.62 6.41
C PRO A 1121 -22.27 -10.23 7.87
N ALA A 1122 -21.24 -10.20 8.72
CA ALA A 1122 -21.36 -9.79 10.10
C ALA A 1122 -21.75 -8.30 10.23
N LEU A 1123 -21.10 -7.42 9.46
CA LEU A 1123 -21.40 -5.99 9.46
C LEU A 1123 -22.83 -5.69 9.02
N LYS A 1124 -23.33 -6.39 7.99
CA LYS A 1124 -24.73 -6.25 7.53
C LYS A 1124 -25.73 -6.70 8.60
N LEU A 1125 -25.51 -7.86 9.23
CA LEU A 1125 -26.42 -8.40 10.25
C LEU A 1125 -26.52 -7.47 11.47
N MET A 1126 -25.39 -6.91 11.88
CA MET A 1126 -25.33 -5.98 13.00
C MET A 1126 -25.93 -4.62 12.65
N ALA A 1127 -25.67 -4.08 11.45
CA ALA A 1127 -26.23 -2.81 10.99
C ALA A 1127 -27.76 -2.85 10.82
N GLU A 1128 -28.33 -4.00 10.45
CA GLU A 1128 -29.78 -4.21 10.32
C GLU A 1128 -30.51 -4.37 11.65
N SER A 1129 -29.80 -4.80 12.70
CA SER A 1129 -30.41 -5.08 13.99
C SER A 1129 -31.02 -3.85 14.68
N GLY A 1130 -30.51 -2.66 14.37
CA GLY A 1130 -30.94 -1.39 14.98
C GLY A 1130 -30.63 -1.26 16.48
N ASP A 1131 -29.89 -2.22 17.07
CA ASP A 1131 -29.53 -2.23 18.48
C ASP A 1131 -28.24 -1.43 18.72
N GLU A 1132 -28.27 -0.49 19.66
CA GLU A 1132 -27.17 0.45 19.90
C GLU A 1132 -25.84 -0.24 20.26
N GLN A 1133 -25.88 -1.40 20.93
CA GLN A 1133 -24.67 -2.16 21.29
C GLN A 1133 -24.08 -2.93 20.10
N LEU A 1134 -24.92 -3.30 19.15
CA LEU A 1134 -24.49 -3.95 17.90
C LEU A 1134 -23.97 -2.94 16.89
N LEU A 1135 -24.58 -1.74 16.85
CA LEU A 1135 -24.09 -0.63 16.03
C LEU A 1135 -22.74 -0.10 16.53
N SER A 1136 -22.48 -0.10 17.84
CA SER A 1136 -21.14 0.21 18.36
C SER A 1136 -20.12 -0.85 17.95
N LEU A 1137 -20.50 -2.14 17.96
CA LEU A 1137 -19.64 -3.23 17.50
C LEU A 1137 -19.35 -3.15 15.98
N VAL A 1138 -20.31 -2.68 15.17
CA VAL A 1138 -20.09 -2.38 13.74
C VAL A 1138 -19.01 -1.31 13.59
N LEU A 1139 -19.09 -0.22 14.35
CA LEU A 1139 -18.09 0.84 14.31
C LEU A 1139 -16.71 0.34 14.73
N ASP A 1140 -16.61 -0.49 15.77
CA ASP A 1140 -15.35 -1.07 16.22
C ASP A 1140 -14.72 -1.96 15.14
N GLN A 1141 -15.53 -2.76 14.44
CA GLN A 1141 -15.06 -3.59 13.34
C GLN A 1141 -14.68 -2.76 12.10
N LEU A 1142 -15.40 -1.67 11.80
CA LEU A 1142 -15.05 -0.74 10.72
C LEU A 1142 -13.75 0.02 11.02
N LYS A 1143 -13.50 0.37 12.29
CA LYS A 1143 -12.24 0.98 12.75
C LYS A 1143 -11.05 0.01 12.63
N ALA A 1144 -11.28 -1.30 12.79
CA ALA A 1144 -10.25 -2.32 12.65
C ALA A 1144 -9.80 -2.57 11.20
N VAL A 1145 -10.56 -2.08 10.20
CA VAL A 1145 -10.23 -2.22 8.78
C VAL A 1145 -9.41 -1.03 8.30
N SER A 1146 -8.16 -1.28 7.93
CA SER A 1146 -7.22 -0.24 7.49
C SER A 1146 -7.33 0.13 5.99
N GLN A 1147 -7.83 -0.78 5.14
CA GLN A 1147 -8.02 -0.55 3.70
C GLN A 1147 -9.35 -1.14 3.22
N VAL A 1148 -10.10 -0.33 2.46
CA VAL A 1148 -11.43 -0.66 1.95
C VAL A 1148 -11.36 -0.99 0.46
N ASP A 1149 -11.66 -2.24 0.12
CA ASP A 1149 -11.77 -2.78 -1.25
C ASP A 1149 -13.19 -3.32 -1.51
N ASP A 1150 -13.52 -3.59 -2.78
CA ASP A 1150 -14.88 -4.00 -3.21
C ASP A 1150 -15.34 -5.34 -2.57
N SER A 1151 -14.43 -6.11 -1.96
CA SER A 1151 -14.77 -7.35 -1.23
C SER A 1151 -15.23 -7.10 0.22
N LYS A 1152 -14.92 -5.92 0.79
CA LYS A 1152 -15.23 -5.54 2.18
C LYS A 1152 -16.21 -4.38 2.29
N CYS A 1153 -16.60 -3.77 1.17
CA CYS A 1153 -17.54 -2.66 1.11
C CYS A 1153 -18.35 -2.70 -0.17
N ASP A 1154 -19.68 -2.78 -0.05
CA ASP A 1154 -20.61 -2.67 -1.16
C ASP A 1154 -21.62 -1.54 -0.94
N SER A 1155 -22.35 -1.18 -1.99
CA SER A 1155 -23.33 -0.09 -1.96
C SER A 1155 -24.49 -0.36 -0.98
N GLU A 1156 -24.81 -1.64 -0.72
CA GLU A 1156 -25.82 -2.05 0.26
C GLU A 1156 -25.36 -1.70 1.68
N LEU A 1157 -24.13 -2.05 2.06
CA LEU A 1157 -23.57 -1.70 3.37
C LEU A 1157 -23.51 -0.18 3.55
N LEU A 1158 -23.06 0.59 2.55
CA LEU A 1158 -22.99 2.06 2.64
C LEU A 1158 -24.38 2.69 2.87
N SER A 1159 -25.41 2.16 2.20
CA SER A 1159 -26.79 2.61 2.39
C SER A 1159 -27.34 2.23 3.77
N LEU A 1160 -27.04 1.02 4.26
CA LEU A 1160 -27.43 0.57 5.59
C LEU A 1160 -26.75 1.41 6.69
N LEU A 1161 -25.47 1.76 6.54
CA LEU A 1161 -24.75 2.61 7.48
C LEU A 1161 -25.29 4.04 7.54
N LEU A 1162 -25.64 4.63 6.38
CA LEU A 1162 -26.29 5.94 6.32
C LEU A 1162 -27.70 5.91 6.92
N THR A 1163 -28.46 4.86 6.65
CA THR A 1163 -29.83 4.67 7.20
C THR A 1163 -29.81 4.40 8.70
N ALA A 1164 -28.79 3.73 9.22
CA ALA A 1164 -28.57 3.49 10.63
C ALA A 1164 -27.97 4.71 11.38
N GLY A 1165 -27.76 5.85 10.70
CA GLY A 1165 -27.25 7.08 11.31
C GLY A 1165 -25.78 7.05 11.71
N LEU A 1166 -24.99 6.09 11.16
CA LEU A 1166 -23.60 5.85 11.57
C LEU A 1166 -22.56 6.71 10.85
N LEU A 1167 -22.99 7.72 10.10
CA LEU A 1167 -22.10 8.67 9.40
C LEU A 1167 -21.05 9.27 10.35
N ILE A 1168 -21.48 9.68 11.55
CA ILE A 1168 -20.63 10.27 12.59
C ILE A 1168 -19.63 9.24 13.11
N GLY A 1169 -20.10 8.05 13.48
CA GLY A 1169 -19.24 6.99 14.02
C GLY A 1169 -18.22 6.48 13.01
N CYS A 1170 -18.51 6.62 11.72
CA CYS A 1170 -17.62 6.21 10.64
C CYS A 1170 -16.55 7.27 10.32
N VAL A 1171 -16.59 8.48 10.88
CA VAL A 1171 -15.63 9.57 10.59
C VAL A 1171 -14.17 9.14 10.74
N GLU A 1172 -13.89 8.31 11.75
CA GLU A 1172 -12.55 7.81 12.07
C GLU A 1172 -12.20 6.50 11.34
N THR A 1173 -13.08 6.02 10.44
CA THR A 1173 -12.90 4.76 9.71
C THR A 1173 -12.49 5.04 8.27
N ALA A 1174 -11.79 4.09 7.65
CA ALA A 1174 -11.41 4.16 6.23
C ALA A 1174 -12.63 4.18 5.26
N TYR A 1175 -13.84 3.94 5.77
CA TYR A 1175 -15.09 3.96 5.02
C TYR A 1175 -15.67 5.38 4.86
N TYR A 1176 -15.26 6.36 5.67
CA TYR A 1176 -15.83 7.72 5.67
C TYR A 1176 -15.81 8.43 4.31
N PRO A 1177 -14.70 8.44 3.53
CA PRO A 1177 -14.66 9.17 2.26
C PRO A 1177 -15.60 8.57 1.21
N ARG A 1178 -15.72 7.24 1.18
CA ARG A 1178 -16.65 6.51 0.31
C ARG A 1178 -18.11 6.76 0.71
N LEU A 1179 -18.38 6.86 2.02
CA LEU A 1179 -19.70 7.14 2.57
C LEU A 1179 -20.15 8.59 2.25
N VAL A 1180 -19.25 9.57 2.36
CA VAL A 1180 -19.51 10.98 1.98
C VAL A 1180 -19.72 11.13 0.47
N SER A 1181 -18.90 10.47 -0.35
CA SER A 1181 -19.09 10.46 -1.80
C SER A 1181 -20.43 9.81 -2.20
N HIS A 1182 -20.79 8.70 -1.56
CA HIS A 1182 -22.08 8.03 -1.79
C HIS A 1182 -23.27 8.90 -1.34
N LEU A 1183 -23.16 9.57 -0.19
CA LEU A 1183 -24.16 10.53 0.31
C LEU A 1183 -24.37 11.69 -0.67
N LEU A 1184 -23.31 12.37 -1.11
CA LEU A 1184 -23.41 13.50 -2.05
C LEU A 1184 -23.99 13.07 -3.42
N THR A 1185 -23.67 11.85 -3.87
CA THR A 1185 -24.15 11.34 -5.17
C THR A 1185 -25.61 10.89 -5.11
N ASN A 1186 -26.03 10.23 -4.02
CA ASN A 1186 -27.33 9.53 -3.93
C ASN A 1186 -28.31 10.15 -2.91
N HIS A 1187 -28.01 11.32 -2.32
CA HIS A 1187 -28.85 12.01 -1.32
C HIS A 1187 -30.33 12.14 -1.71
N GLN A 1188 -30.64 12.34 -3.00
CA GLN A 1188 -32.03 12.48 -3.48
C GLN A 1188 -32.79 11.15 -3.54
N GLU A 1189 -32.11 10.03 -3.84
CA GLU A 1189 -32.73 8.70 -3.96
C GLU A 1189 -32.88 8.02 -2.59
N GLY A 1190 -31.91 8.19 -1.69
CA GLY A 1190 -31.92 7.63 -0.34
C GLY A 1190 -32.64 8.48 0.72
N GLY A 1191 -33.10 9.69 0.36
CA GLY A 1191 -33.83 10.57 1.27
C GLY A 1191 -32.99 11.18 2.41
N TRP A 1192 -31.68 11.26 2.24
CA TRP A 1192 -30.75 11.78 3.25
C TRP A 1192 -30.52 13.30 3.06
N ASP A 1193 -30.70 14.08 4.12
CA ASP A 1193 -30.48 15.53 4.11
C ASP A 1193 -29.02 15.87 4.44
N VAL A 1194 -28.27 16.29 3.42
CA VAL A 1194 -26.82 16.60 3.52
C VAL A 1194 -26.54 17.75 4.49
N GLU A 1195 -27.43 18.75 4.59
CA GLU A 1195 -27.24 19.85 5.53
C GLU A 1195 -27.61 19.45 6.96
N ALA A 1196 -28.57 18.53 7.15
CA ALA A 1196 -28.85 17.94 8.45
C ALA A 1196 -27.69 17.03 8.91
N SER A 1197 -27.17 16.17 8.04
CA SER A 1197 -26.01 15.33 8.33
C SER A 1197 -24.74 16.14 8.65
N ALA A 1198 -24.52 17.28 7.97
CA ALA A 1198 -23.45 18.22 8.33
C ALA A 1198 -23.69 18.86 9.71
N ARG A 1199 -24.95 19.16 10.05
CA ARG A 1199 -25.30 19.71 11.38
C ARG A 1199 -25.08 18.69 12.49
N GLU A 1200 -25.43 17.44 12.26
CA GLU A 1200 -25.23 16.33 13.19
C GLU A 1200 -23.73 16.02 13.37
N LEU A 1201 -22.95 16.02 12.29
CA LEU A 1201 -21.48 15.93 12.36
C LEU A 1201 -20.87 17.09 13.17
N SER A 1202 -21.35 18.32 12.95
CA SER A 1202 -20.89 19.48 13.73
C SER A 1202 -21.28 19.39 15.20
N GLN A 1203 -22.46 18.87 15.53
CA GLN A 1203 -22.92 18.69 16.91
C GLN A 1203 -22.17 17.57 17.63
N ALA A 1204 -21.72 16.55 16.91
CA ALA A 1204 -20.91 15.45 17.43
C ALA A 1204 -19.40 15.78 17.53
N GLY A 1205 -19.00 17.04 17.31
CA GLY A 1205 -17.61 17.50 17.43
C GLY A 1205 -16.78 17.33 16.15
N HIS A 1206 -17.38 16.90 15.04
CA HIS A 1206 -16.72 16.75 13.73
C HIS A 1206 -17.01 17.95 12.81
N SER A 1207 -16.73 19.16 13.32
CA SER A 1207 -16.99 20.46 12.68
C SER A 1207 -16.28 20.61 11.33
N ALA A 1208 -15.08 20.06 11.21
CA ALA A 1208 -14.26 20.14 9.99
C ALA A 1208 -14.86 19.30 8.85
N GLN A 1209 -15.32 18.09 9.18
CA GLN A 1209 -15.96 17.18 8.25
C GLN A 1209 -17.33 17.70 7.81
N ALA A 1210 -18.08 18.32 8.73
CA ALA A 1210 -19.30 19.06 8.43
C ALA A 1210 -19.06 20.25 7.48
N GLY A 1211 -18.01 21.04 7.73
CA GLY A 1211 -17.62 22.16 6.89
C GLY A 1211 -17.19 21.74 5.49
N SER A 1212 -16.40 20.67 5.37
CA SER A 1212 -15.95 20.08 4.11
C SER A 1212 -17.13 19.54 3.28
N LEU A 1213 -18.05 18.81 3.93
CA LEU A 1213 -19.29 18.31 3.31
C LEU A 1213 -20.15 19.47 2.77
N LEU A 1214 -20.27 20.58 3.50
CA LEU A 1214 -21.03 21.76 3.07
C LEU A 1214 -20.33 22.59 1.98
N LEU A 1215 -19.00 22.70 2.02
CA LEU A 1215 -18.21 23.40 1.00
C LEU A 1215 -18.28 22.65 -0.35
N ALA A 1216 -18.14 21.32 -0.31
CA ALA A 1216 -18.31 20.45 -1.48
C ALA A 1216 -19.74 20.53 -2.05
N TYR A 1217 -20.74 20.74 -1.19
CA TYR A 1217 -22.13 20.92 -1.60
C TYR A 1217 -22.45 22.34 -2.15
N ARG A 1218 -21.67 23.40 -1.84
CA ARG A 1218 -22.03 24.82 -2.12
C ARG A 1218 -21.22 25.62 -3.18
N GLY A 1219 -19.93 25.31 -3.46
CA GLY A 1219 -19.15 25.84 -4.63
C GLY A 1219 -18.61 27.32 -4.67
N THR A 1220 -17.34 27.54 -4.23
CA THR A 1220 -16.19 28.51 -4.56
C THR A 1220 -16.22 30.09 -4.58
N HIS A 1221 -15.08 30.76 -4.18
CA HIS A 1221 -14.71 32.24 -4.23
C HIS A 1221 -13.16 32.53 -4.48
N PRO A 1222 -12.41 33.52 -3.90
CA PRO A 1222 -12.07 34.96 -4.14
C PRO A 1222 -10.98 35.44 -5.13
N GLY A 1223 -10.13 34.62 -5.75
CA GLY A 1223 -8.95 35.09 -6.49
C GLY A 1223 -9.22 35.66 -7.90
N GLN A 1224 -10.42 35.45 -8.47
CA GLN A 1224 -10.79 35.89 -9.84
C GLN A 1224 -10.94 37.42 -9.96
N LEU A 1225 -10.96 38.14 -8.83
CA LEU A 1225 -11.31 39.57 -8.80
C LEU A 1225 -10.11 40.50 -9.03
N THR A 1226 -8.86 40.04 -8.88
CA THR A 1226 -7.67 40.90 -8.94
C THR A 1226 -7.01 40.96 -10.33
N PHE A 1227 -7.06 39.91 -11.14
CA PHE A 1227 -6.39 39.88 -12.45
C PHE A 1227 -7.16 40.65 -13.55
N SER A 1228 -8.50 40.62 -13.51
CA SER A 1228 -9.37 41.39 -14.42
C SER A 1228 -9.30 42.90 -14.15
N SER A 1229 -9.17 43.27 -12.86
CA SER A 1229 -8.94 44.64 -12.42
C SER A 1229 -7.58 45.17 -12.90
N ALA A 1230 -6.51 44.36 -12.81
CA ALA A 1230 -5.16 44.72 -13.28
C ALA A 1230 -5.07 44.86 -14.81
N LEU A 1231 -5.74 44.00 -15.58
CA LEU A 1231 -5.76 44.07 -17.05
C LEU A 1231 -6.59 45.26 -17.58
N SER A 1232 -7.59 45.73 -16.82
CA SER A 1232 -8.37 46.92 -17.18
C SER A 1232 -7.55 48.22 -17.06
N VAL A 1233 -6.62 48.27 -16.09
CA VAL A 1233 -5.73 49.40 -15.84
C VAL A 1233 -4.59 49.47 -16.86
N ILE A 1234 -4.01 48.32 -17.24
CA ILE A 1234 -2.96 48.25 -18.28
C ILE A 1234 -3.49 48.66 -19.67
N ARG A 1235 -4.77 48.38 -19.97
CA ARG A 1235 -5.42 48.79 -21.22
C ARG A 1235 -5.78 50.27 -21.29
N GLN A 1236 -5.68 51.01 -20.18
CA GLN A 1236 -5.80 52.48 -20.16
C GLN A 1236 -4.43 53.17 -20.25
N TRP A 1237 -3.33 52.43 -20.05
CA TRP A 1237 -1.96 52.95 -20.13
C TRP A 1237 -1.29 52.69 -21.50
N LEU A 1238 -1.75 51.69 -22.25
CA LEU A 1238 -1.53 51.53 -23.69
C LEU A 1238 -2.60 52.27 -24.48
#